data_AF-A0A6A5WF82-F1
#
_entry.id   AF-A0A6A5WF82-F1
#
_cell.length_a   1.000
_cell.length_b   1.000
_cell.length_c   1.000
_cell.angle_alpha   90.00
_cell.angle_beta   90.00
_cell.angle_gamma   90.00
#
_symmetry.space_group_name_H-M   'P 1'
#
loop_
_entity.id
_entity.type
_entity.pdbx_description
1 polymer ?
#
loop_
_entity_poly.entity_id
_entity_poly.type
_entity_poly.pdbx_seq_one_letter_code
_entity_poly.pdbx_strand_id
1 'polypeptide(L)'
;MLFSLTHSPQRAVSTTILASAVFSKLAFTAPSSRRAVVPDAFAILDKQNWVNPADMTWDDYVQQPGNTYNDPAVKGTIRNFNIAMVTVDYDDKNFTITLPPNSDIFGNPQPSAANYKREDVPAFYRDLLNKPQDLNHGHTMHEYWKQDSYGKFGVDLTVFGAYRLPSLSWQYGIDDVKGGFNPGACPEPGACSVDLRTDALGAWRAEIGDDAADAFELVFILSAGQDESSTWQEFGEMKFVSPEAVTDEFGPPINETLPNWAHTRYVNWTSWASASSIWPNAGGGSSTQAESSGMATFAHELSHLLGIGDNYNNPYGTPERRAYSGPFSMLDRGSFNGPGGPHSRWQIPPVQGASMGSLHTVRDKIQIGLATMNEVLQISSTALATSGLVVAEVIARSVDPGDDALIGLNITMPSDRSPACNTATDPLCDGGGYPYYNMEVIDRMGADSFIPDSGVMLSKSKRPGAPQPFQWVVDANPQDIHTVDFVRPNGTAKYYTIGDYRQLADALFHAGTRSGSQYEFIDTPNRLHFYILDRIRDSRGVLKYNVGVRSLDGSGSNKRAAELDAGKIESGYKDASKGVLCSFKLKNSGDASKDTTGHPQDLTDYLRYDIYRLNATTDSKGWIVEVPNALTSVKVDSSHKVYVAVKAGKGAVKEGIVKLTVTSESDPNVQITKTCKVKK
;
A
#
# COMPACT_ATOMS: atom_id res chain seq x y z
N MET A 1 -44.66 74.23 -3.78
CA MET A 1 -45.20 74.94 -4.96
C MET A 1 -45.60 73.84 -5.95
N LEU A 2 -46.85 73.36 -6.00
CA LEU A 2 -48.07 73.90 -6.62
C LEU A 2 -47.98 74.14 -8.15
N PHE A 3 -48.89 73.42 -8.86
CA PHE A 3 -49.42 73.53 -10.24
C PHE A 3 -48.60 72.89 -11.40
N SER A 4 -49.13 71.82 -12.06
CA SER A 4 -50.12 71.78 -13.18
C SER A 4 -49.52 72.22 -14.54
N LEU A 5 -49.81 71.68 -15.73
CA LEU A 5 -50.89 70.84 -16.27
C LEU A 5 -50.41 70.20 -17.60
N THR A 6 -50.77 68.92 -17.80
CA THR A 6 -51.24 68.22 -19.02
C THR A 6 -50.97 68.78 -20.44
N HIS A 7 -50.55 67.88 -21.36
CA HIS A 7 -51.19 67.65 -22.67
C HIS A 7 -51.04 66.17 -23.10
N SER A 8 -52.13 65.57 -23.57
CA SER A 8 -52.29 64.20 -24.11
C SER A 8 -52.29 64.25 -25.65
N PRO A 9 -52.59 63.16 -26.42
CA PRO A 9 -52.12 61.77 -26.40
C PRO A 9 -51.54 61.36 -27.78
N GLN A 10 -50.98 60.15 -27.93
CA GLN A 10 -51.36 59.19 -29.00
C GLN A 10 -50.46 57.94 -29.04
N ARG A 11 -51.14 56.79 -28.91
CA ARG A 11 -50.89 55.50 -29.59
C ARG A 11 -49.53 54.83 -29.36
N ALA A 12 -49.46 54.03 -28.30
CA ALA A 12 -48.48 52.96 -28.17
C ALA A 12 -48.86 51.77 -29.08
N VAL A 13 -47.99 51.51 -30.05
CA VAL A 13 -47.95 50.27 -30.84
C VAL A 13 -47.09 49.29 -30.05
N SER A 14 -47.72 48.27 -29.47
CA SER A 14 -47.02 47.15 -28.86
C SER A 14 -46.78 46.07 -29.91
N THR A 15 -45.52 45.90 -30.30
CA THR A 15 -45.08 44.78 -31.16
C THR A 15 -43.98 43.99 -30.44
N THR A 16 -44.44 42.92 -29.80
CA THR A 16 -43.89 41.55 -29.80
C THR A 16 -42.37 41.38 -29.86
N ILE A 17 -41.76 41.01 -28.73
CA ILE A 17 -40.50 40.24 -28.69
C ILE A 17 -40.87 38.81 -28.32
N LEU A 18 -40.59 37.88 -29.24
CA LEU A 18 -40.74 36.43 -29.06
C LEU A 18 -39.81 35.95 -27.93
N ALA A 19 -40.39 35.43 -26.85
CA ALA A 19 -39.71 34.54 -25.92
C ALA A 19 -39.92 33.09 -26.40
N SER A 20 -38.89 32.48 -26.99
CA SER A 20 -38.88 31.07 -27.37
C SER A 20 -38.79 30.20 -26.11
N ALA A 21 -39.94 29.81 -25.57
CA ALA A 21 -40.03 28.78 -24.54
C ALA A 21 -39.83 27.39 -25.18
N VAL A 22 -38.62 26.84 -25.06
CA VAL A 22 -38.37 25.43 -25.37
C VAL A 22 -38.93 24.59 -24.21
N PHE A 23 -40.15 24.08 -24.38
CA PHE A 23 -40.69 23.01 -23.55
C PHE A 23 -39.97 21.69 -23.89
N SER A 24 -38.83 21.44 -23.24
CA SER A 24 -38.25 20.10 -23.21
C SER A 24 -39.16 19.21 -22.36
N LYS A 25 -39.93 18.34 -23.03
CA LYS A 25 -40.63 17.22 -22.40
C LYS A 25 -39.59 16.31 -21.73
N LEU A 26 -39.38 16.46 -20.43
CA LEU A 26 -38.75 15.43 -19.61
C LEU A 26 -39.71 14.24 -19.56
N ALA A 27 -39.53 13.30 -20.49
CA ALA A 27 -40.05 11.97 -20.33
C ALA A 27 -39.32 11.36 -19.13
N PHE A 28 -39.99 11.26 -17.99
CA PHE A 28 -39.59 10.34 -16.94
C PHE A 28 -39.67 8.94 -17.53
N THR A 29 -38.55 8.45 -18.07
CA THR A 29 -38.35 7.01 -18.21
C THR A 29 -38.38 6.44 -16.80
N ALA A 30 -39.47 5.77 -16.45
CA ALA A 30 -39.51 4.90 -15.27
C ALA A 30 -38.24 4.04 -15.29
N PRO A 31 -37.59 3.81 -14.13
CA PRO A 31 -36.43 2.95 -14.08
C PRO A 31 -36.84 1.61 -14.70
N SER A 32 -36.26 1.30 -15.86
CA SER A 32 -36.24 -0.05 -16.38
C SER A 32 -35.78 -0.92 -15.22
N SER A 33 -36.64 -1.83 -14.76
CA SER A 33 -36.25 -2.81 -13.76
C SER A 33 -35.14 -3.63 -14.41
N ARG A 34 -33.89 -3.25 -14.14
CA ARG A 34 -32.76 -4.15 -14.33
C ARG A 34 -33.16 -5.38 -13.53
N ARG A 35 -33.53 -6.47 -14.24
CA ARG A 35 -33.67 -7.78 -13.61
C ARG A 35 -32.43 -7.95 -12.76
N ALA A 36 -32.59 -8.03 -11.44
CA ALA A 36 -31.49 -8.35 -10.55
C ALA A 36 -30.85 -9.63 -11.10
N VAL A 37 -29.64 -9.49 -11.62
CA VAL A 37 -28.87 -10.63 -12.10
C VAL A 37 -28.61 -11.47 -10.85
N VAL A 38 -29.13 -12.68 -10.84
CA VAL A 38 -28.87 -13.62 -9.75
C VAL A 38 -27.37 -13.91 -9.76
N PRO A 39 -26.64 -13.67 -8.66
CA PRO A 39 -25.18 -13.89 -8.62
C PRO A 39 -24.83 -15.33 -9.00
N ASP A 40 -23.67 -15.54 -9.60
CA ASP A 40 -23.17 -16.91 -9.84
C ASP A 40 -23.02 -17.63 -8.50
N ALA A 41 -23.69 -18.78 -8.34
CA ALA A 41 -23.62 -19.57 -7.12
C ALA A 41 -22.19 -20.05 -6.82
N PHE A 42 -21.35 -20.21 -7.84
CA PHE A 42 -19.97 -20.68 -7.71
C PHE A 42 -18.93 -19.55 -7.74
N ALA A 43 -19.37 -18.29 -7.66
CA ALA A 43 -18.47 -17.16 -7.52
C ALA A 43 -17.53 -17.34 -6.32
N ILE A 44 -16.27 -16.94 -6.50
CA ILE A 44 -15.28 -16.90 -5.42
C ILE A 44 -15.60 -15.67 -4.57
N LEU A 45 -15.77 -15.85 -3.26
CA LEU A 45 -16.17 -14.78 -2.33
C LEU A 45 -15.20 -13.60 -2.38
N ASP A 46 -13.91 -13.92 -2.32
CA ASP A 46 -12.81 -12.97 -2.25
C ASP A 46 -11.65 -13.50 -3.09
N LYS A 47 -11.76 -13.33 -4.40
CA LYS A 47 -10.71 -13.77 -5.33
C LYS A 47 -9.52 -12.83 -5.21
N GLN A 48 -8.35 -13.38 -4.92
CA GLN A 48 -7.09 -12.66 -5.02
C GLN A 48 -6.84 -12.32 -6.48
N ASN A 49 -6.64 -11.03 -6.75
CA ASN A 49 -6.32 -10.50 -8.08
C ASN A 49 -5.28 -9.40 -7.90
N TRP A 50 -4.09 -9.80 -7.44
CA TRP A 50 -2.98 -8.87 -7.36
C TRP A 50 -2.58 -8.38 -8.75
N VAL A 51 -2.02 -7.18 -8.82
CA VAL A 51 -1.57 -6.53 -10.05
C VAL A 51 -0.10 -6.19 -9.91
N ASN A 52 0.70 -6.47 -10.93
CA ASN A 52 2.09 -6.07 -10.95
C ASN A 52 2.16 -4.54 -11.01
N PRO A 53 2.89 -3.85 -10.10
CA PRO A 53 3.02 -2.40 -10.16
C PRO A 53 3.50 -1.85 -11.52
N ALA A 54 4.27 -2.64 -12.27
CA ALA A 54 4.71 -2.28 -13.62
C ALA A 54 3.56 -2.14 -14.64
N ASP A 55 2.43 -2.82 -14.40
CA ASP A 55 1.25 -2.81 -15.27
C ASP A 55 0.22 -1.75 -14.87
N MET A 56 0.42 -1.06 -13.75
CA MET A 56 -0.50 -0.04 -13.26
C MET A 56 -0.33 1.30 -13.99
N THR A 57 -1.43 2.03 -14.11
CA THR A 57 -1.50 3.37 -14.71
C THR A 57 -2.25 4.33 -13.78
N TRP A 58 -2.26 5.62 -14.07
CA TRP A 58 -3.05 6.58 -13.27
C TRP A 58 -4.56 6.27 -13.27
N ASP A 59 -5.08 5.48 -14.21
CA ASP A 59 -6.47 5.01 -14.20
C ASP A 59 -6.76 4.02 -13.04
N ASP A 60 -5.73 3.45 -12.43
CA ASP A 60 -5.84 2.59 -11.25
C ASP A 60 -6.03 3.38 -9.94
N TYR A 61 -5.85 4.72 -9.96
CA TYR A 61 -6.08 5.53 -8.75
C TYR A 61 -7.56 5.52 -8.35
N VAL A 62 -7.82 5.16 -7.09
CA VAL A 62 -9.17 5.18 -6.51
C VAL A 62 -9.20 6.19 -5.38
N GLN A 63 -9.98 7.26 -5.53
CA GLN A 63 -10.12 8.25 -4.47
C GLN A 63 -10.83 7.66 -3.24
N GLN A 64 -10.34 8.03 -2.05
CA GLN A 64 -11.01 7.76 -0.78
C GLN A 64 -12.37 8.48 -0.71
N PRO A 65 -13.42 7.84 -0.15
CA PRO A 65 -14.74 8.47 -0.08
C PRO A 65 -14.77 9.62 0.93
N GLY A 66 -15.37 10.74 0.54
CA GLY A 66 -15.80 11.80 1.47
C GLY A 66 -14.72 12.77 1.94
N ASN A 67 -13.55 12.82 1.30
CA ASN A 67 -12.52 13.81 1.60
C ASN A 67 -12.13 14.66 0.38
N THR A 68 -11.51 15.80 0.68
CA THR A 68 -10.91 16.73 -0.28
C THR A 68 -9.46 16.98 0.12
N TYR A 69 -8.72 15.91 0.41
CA TYR A 69 -7.36 16.03 0.95
C TYR A 69 -6.35 16.65 -0.02
N ASN A 70 -6.62 16.58 -1.32
CA ASN A 70 -5.86 17.28 -2.34
C ASN A 70 -6.12 18.79 -2.43
N ASP A 71 -7.10 19.35 -1.72
CA ASP A 71 -7.31 20.81 -1.67
C ASP A 71 -6.23 21.47 -0.82
N PRO A 72 -5.30 22.25 -1.41
CA PRO A 72 -4.18 22.86 -0.69
C PRO A 72 -4.63 24.02 0.22
N ALA A 73 -5.86 24.52 0.08
CA ALA A 73 -6.41 25.53 0.97
C ALA A 73 -6.79 24.97 2.35
N VAL A 74 -7.01 23.64 2.45
CA VAL A 74 -7.42 22.97 3.68
C VAL A 74 -6.21 22.44 4.42
N LYS A 75 -5.77 23.16 5.45
CA LYS A 75 -4.67 22.75 6.34
C LYS A 75 -5.03 21.48 7.14
N GLY A 76 -4.00 20.80 7.64
CA GLY A 76 -4.16 19.70 8.59
C GLY A 76 -4.85 20.18 9.87
N THR A 77 -5.70 19.35 10.46
CA THR A 77 -6.49 19.72 11.64
C THR A 77 -5.64 19.87 12.91
N ILE A 78 -4.46 19.25 12.95
CA ILE A 78 -3.47 19.42 14.01
C ILE A 78 -2.41 20.44 13.59
N ARG A 79 -1.75 20.21 12.45
CA ARG A 79 -0.73 21.13 11.90
C ARG A 79 -0.38 20.81 10.45
N ASN A 80 0.33 21.74 9.80
CA ASN A 80 1.15 21.42 8.63
C ASN A 80 2.62 21.35 9.06
N PHE A 81 3.38 20.44 8.45
CA PHE A 81 4.84 20.48 8.50
C PHE A 81 5.34 21.71 7.75
N ASN A 82 6.24 22.47 8.36
CA ASN A 82 6.88 23.62 7.70
C ASN A 82 8.25 23.20 7.15
N ILE A 83 8.31 22.95 5.84
CA ILE A 83 9.46 22.33 5.18
C ILE A 83 10.10 23.30 4.18
N ALA A 84 11.43 23.39 4.21
CA ALA A 84 12.22 24.03 3.16
C ALA A 84 12.67 22.99 2.13
N MET A 85 12.69 23.35 0.85
CA MET A 85 13.40 22.61 -0.19
C MET A 85 14.44 23.51 -0.84
N VAL A 86 15.69 23.08 -0.73
CA VAL A 86 16.88 23.75 -1.27
C VAL A 86 17.26 23.06 -2.56
N THR A 87 17.15 23.74 -3.71
CA THR A 87 17.53 23.15 -5.00
C THR A 87 18.96 23.52 -5.38
N VAL A 88 19.71 22.53 -5.83
CA VAL A 88 21.15 22.67 -6.13
C VAL A 88 21.53 22.05 -7.48
N ASP A 89 22.43 22.71 -8.20
CA ASP A 89 23.07 22.20 -9.43
C ASP A 89 24.59 22.44 -9.42
N TYR A 90 25.26 22.02 -10.50
CA TYR A 90 26.71 21.89 -10.55
C TYR A 90 27.27 22.44 -11.87
N ASP A 91 28.58 22.71 -11.91
CA ASP A 91 29.25 23.20 -13.12
C ASP A 91 29.27 22.18 -14.26
N ASP A 92 29.31 20.89 -13.93
CA ASP A 92 29.23 19.77 -14.88
C ASP A 92 27.80 19.27 -15.13
N LYS A 93 26.84 19.64 -14.28
CA LYS A 93 25.47 19.11 -14.34
C LYS A 93 24.44 20.17 -13.96
N ASN A 94 23.80 20.74 -14.98
CA ASN A 94 22.63 21.60 -14.83
C ASN A 94 21.40 20.75 -14.44
N PHE A 95 20.36 21.40 -13.91
CA PHE A 95 19.05 20.76 -13.75
C PHE A 95 18.55 20.20 -15.07
N THR A 96 18.17 18.93 -15.09
CA THR A 96 17.76 18.19 -16.29
C THR A 96 16.54 18.84 -16.94
N ILE A 97 15.57 19.37 -16.17
CA ILE A 97 14.39 20.04 -16.76
C ILE A 97 14.71 21.33 -17.54
N THR A 98 15.94 21.86 -17.43
CA THR A 98 16.39 23.03 -18.21
C THR A 98 16.87 22.66 -19.61
N LEU A 99 17.09 21.37 -19.86
CA LEU A 99 17.59 20.85 -21.14
C LEU A 99 16.44 20.61 -22.14
N PRO A 100 16.74 20.46 -23.44
CA PRO A 100 15.78 19.99 -24.43
C PRO A 100 15.24 18.59 -24.09
N PRO A 101 14.04 18.21 -24.56
CA PRO A 101 13.48 16.88 -24.31
C PRO A 101 14.41 15.74 -24.74
N ASN A 102 14.55 14.73 -23.88
CA ASN A 102 15.35 13.52 -24.10
C ASN A 102 16.81 13.79 -24.50
N SER A 103 17.42 14.84 -23.95
CA SER A 103 18.76 15.29 -24.38
C SER A 103 19.89 14.92 -23.41
N ASP A 104 19.57 14.55 -22.16
CA ASP A 104 20.57 13.93 -21.30
C ASP A 104 20.83 12.47 -21.72
N ILE A 105 21.93 11.90 -21.21
CA ILE A 105 22.36 10.54 -21.54
C ILE A 105 21.33 9.47 -21.12
N PHE A 106 20.46 9.78 -20.15
CA PHE A 106 19.42 8.88 -19.66
C PHE A 106 18.13 8.98 -20.48
N GLY A 107 18.02 9.94 -21.42
CA GLY A 107 16.81 10.18 -22.19
C GLY A 107 15.80 11.06 -21.46
N ASN A 108 16.27 11.95 -20.59
CA ASN A 108 15.51 12.98 -19.89
C ASN A 108 15.94 14.40 -20.34
N PRO A 109 15.20 15.45 -19.98
CA PRO A 109 13.88 15.41 -19.34
C PRO A 109 12.83 14.83 -20.28
N GLN A 110 11.77 14.28 -19.69
CA GLN A 110 10.58 13.87 -20.42
C GLN A 110 9.96 15.09 -21.11
N PRO A 111 9.36 14.91 -22.31
CA PRO A 111 8.76 16.02 -23.05
C PRO A 111 7.70 16.83 -22.29
N SER A 112 7.09 16.25 -21.25
CA SER A 112 6.10 16.90 -20.39
C SER A 112 6.68 18.05 -19.54
N ALA A 113 7.99 18.07 -19.28
CA ALA A 113 8.64 19.20 -18.60
C ALA A 113 10.11 19.37 -19.02
N ALA A 114 10.35 20.22 -20.01
CA ALA A 114 11.67 20.50 -20.58
C ALA A 114 11.84 21.99 -20.94
N ASN A 115 13.08 22.43 -21.16
CA ASN A 115 13.44 23.82 -21.51
C ASN A 115 13.00 24.87 -20.47
N TYR A 116 12.94 24.51 -19.19
CA TYR A 116 12.72 25.48 -18.12
C TYR A 116 13.93 26.39 -17.96
N LYS A 117 13.71 27.61 -17.47
CA LYS A 117 14.82 28.45 -17.03
C LYS A 117 15.31 27.99 -15.67
N ARG A 118 16.61 28.14 -15.43
CA ARG A 118 17.25 27.73 -14.17
C ARG A 118 16.61 28.40 -12.95
N GLU A 119 16.26 29.67 -13.06
CA GLU A 119 15.60 30.44 -11.99
C GLU A 119 14.17 29.95 -11.66
N ASP A 120 13.52 29.22 -12.57
CA ASP A 120 12.15 28.72 -12.39
C ASP A 120 12.13 27.31 -11.75
N VAL A 121 13.26 26.61 -11.70
CA VAL A 121 13.38 25.23 -11.19
C VAL A 121 12.85 25.06 -9.76
N PRO A 122 13.20 25.91 -8.77
CA PRO A 122 12.66 25.75 -7.41
C PRO A 122 11.13 25.81 -7.39
N ALA A 123 10.54 26.76 -8.13
CA ALA A 123 9.09 26.92 -8.20
C ALA A 123 8.43 25.74 -8.94
N PHE A 124 9.07 25.20 -9.97
CA PHE A 124 8.60 24.00 -10.67
C PHE A 124 8.48 22.81 -9.71
N TYR A 125 9.53 22.48 -8.95
CA TYR A 125 9.48 21.34 -8.03
C TYR A 125 8.56 21.57 -6.84
N ARG A 126 8.44 22.82 -6.35
CA ARG A 126 7.40 23.17 -5.37
C ARG A 126 6.01 22.79 -5.87
N ASP A 127 5.69 23.22 -7.09
CA ASP A 127 4.37 23.02 -7.67
C ASP A 127 4.14 21.55 -8.03
N LEU A 128 5.16 20.85 -8.53
CA LEU A 128 5.11 19.40 -8.77
C LEU A 128 4.76 18.62 -7.50
N LEU A 129 5.37 18.96 -6.37
CA LEU A 129 5.18 18.23 -5.11
C LEU A 129 3.97 18.72 -4.31
N ASN A 130 3.59 20.00 -4.38
CA ASN A 130 2.67 20.58 -3.41
C ASN A 130 1.53 21.42 -4.00
N LYS A 131 1.32 21.41 -5.32
CA LYS A 131 0.20 22.08 -5.98
C LYS A 131 -0.51 21.10 -6.93
N PRO A 132 -1.82 20.85 -6.75
CA PRO A 132 -2.56 20.01 -7.70
C PRO A 132 -2.54 20.62 -9.11
N GLN A 133 -2.12 19.83 -10.10
CA GLN A 133 -2.05 20.22 -11.50
C GLN A 133 -2.07 19.00 -12.43
N ASP A 134 -2.21 19.22 -13.73
CA ASP A 134 -2.27 18.12 -14.71
C ASP A 134 -1.01 17.23 -14.66
N LEU A 135 0.18 17.84 -14.47
CA LEU A 135 1.46 17.12 -14.48
C LEU A 135 1.59 16.08 -13.35
N ASN A 136 1.05 16.36 -12.16
CA ASN A 136 1.05 15.43 -11.03
C ASN A 136 -0.30 14.73 -10.84
N HIS A 137 -1.18 14.78 -11.86
CA HIS A 137 -2.51 14.19 -11.82
C HIS A 137 -3.39 14.70 -10.66
N GLY A 138 -3.10 15.92 -10.18
CA GLY A 138 -3.80 16.51 -9.03
C GLY A 138 -3.32 16.00 -7.67
N HIS A 139 -2.25 15.21 -7.62
CA HIS A 139 -1.75 14.58 -6.41
C HIS A 139 -0.51 15.25 -5.83
N THR A 140 -0.48 15.37 -4.50
CA THR A 140 0.54 16.18 -3.80
C THR A 140 1.03 15.52 -2.52
N MET A 141 2.19 15.96 -2.04
CA MET A 141 2.75 15.54 -0.76
C MET A 141 1.83 15.99 0.39
N HIS A 142 1.24 17.19 0.29
CA HIS A 142 0.20 17.64 1.22
C HIS A 142 -0.98 16.66 1.29
N GLU A 143 -1.46 16.19 0.12
CA GLU A 143 -2.51 15.17 0.06
C GLU A 143 -2.08 13.87 0.74
N TYR A 144 -0.88 13.37 0.43
CA TYR A 144 -0.35 12.13 1.02
C TYR A 144 -0.41 12.16 2.55
N TRP A 145 0.15 13.20 3.17
CA TRP A 145 0.18 13.30 4.63
C TRP A 145 -1.22 13.46 5.24
N LYS A 146 -2.15 14.10 4.53
CA LYS A 146 -3.55 14.17 4.97
C LYS A 146 -4.24 12.81 4.86
N GLN A 147 -4.04 12.08 3.77
CA GLN A 147 -4.58 10.72 3.65
C GLN A 147 -4.04 9.80 4.74
N ASP A 148 -2.74 9.84 4.97
CA ASP A 148 -2.06 8.92 5.88
C ASP A 148 -2.34 9.21 7.37
N SER A 149 -2.73 10.44 7.67
CA SER A 149 -3.05 10.89 9.03
C SER A 149 -4.52 11.15 9.29
N TYR A 150 -5.40 10.81 8.35
CA TYR A 150 -6.83 11.09 8.43
C TYR A 150 -7.13 12.60 8.62
N GLY A 151 -6.41 13.43 7.86
CA GLY A 151 -6.56 14.88 7.80
C GLY A 151 -5.84 15.65 8.90
N LYS A 152 -5.13 14.98 9.82
CA LYS A 152 -4.45 15.62 10.95
C LYS A 152 -3.24 16.45 10.54
N PHE A 153 -2.46 15.95 9.60
CA PHE A 153 -1.20 16.56 9.16
C PHE A 153 -1.24 16.90 7.67
N GLY A 154 -0.80 18.10 7.32
CA GLY A 154 -0.52 18.51 5.94
C GLY A 154 0.93 18.97 5.78
N VAL A 155 1.29 19.45 4.59
CA VAL A 155 2.63 19.99 4.30
C VAL A 155 2.55 21.40 3.74
N ASP A 156 3.39 22.29 4.26
CA ASP A 156 3.76 23.58 3.69
C ASP A 156 5.20 23.49 3.18
N LEU A 157 5.39 23.72 1.88
CA LEU A 157 6.68 23.59 1.20
C LEU A 157 7.15 24.94 0.66
N THR A 158 8.24 25.45 1.24
CA THR A 158 8.92 26.67 0.78
C THR A 158 10.18 26.29 0.02
N VAL A 159 10.51 27.00 -1.06
CA VAL A 159 11.65 26.65 -1.93
C VAL A 159 12.69 27.75 -1.99
N PHE A 160 13.95 27.33 -2.10
CA PHE A 160 15.13 28.18 -2.17
C PHE A 160 16.09 27.68 -3.25
N GLY A 161 16.98 28.56 -3.71
CA GLY A 161 17.88 28.30 -4.83
C GLY A 161 17.32 28.86 -6.15
N ALA A 162 17.82 28.45 -7.31
CA ALA A 162 18.81 27.41 -7.56
C ALA A 162 20.24 27.81 -7.15
N TYR A 163 20.86 27.07 -6.23
CA TYR A 163 22.26 27.30 -5.83
C TYR A 163 23.22 26.48 -6.71
N ARG A 164 24.30 27.11 -7.18
CA ARG A 164 25.39 26.43 -7.86
C ARG A 164 26.42 26.01 -6.81
N LEU A 165 26.63 24.71 -6.64
CA LEU A 165 27.58 24.19 -5.65
C LEU A 165 29.02 24.24 -6.16
N PRO A 166 30.01 24.30 -5.25
CA PRO A 166 31.41 24.52 -5.61
C PRO A 166 32.11 23.28 -6.19
N SER A 167 31.61 22.07 -5.93
CA SER A 167 32.14 20.83 -6.49
C SER A 167 31.27 20.30 -7.63
N LEU A 168 31.82 19.35 -8.38
CA LEU A 168 31.14 18.69 -9.49
C LEU A 168 30.16 17.62 -8.98
N SER A 169 29.13 17.32 -9.76
CA SER A 169 28.05 16.43 -9.35
C SER A 169 28.53 15.05 -8.88
N TRP A 170 29.50 14.47 -9.58
CA TRP A 170 30.08 13.16 -9.26
C TRP A 170 30.93 13.16 -7.98
N GLN A 171 31.44 14.33 -7.54
CA GLN A 171 32.20 14.44 -6.28
C GLN A 171 31.30 14.28 -5.05
N TYR A 172 30.00 14.55 -5.20
CA TYR A 172 28.98 14.32 -4.18
C TYR A 172 28.33 12.94 -4.28
N GLY A 173 28.31 12.34 -5.48
CA GLY A 173 27.67 11.03 -5.72
C GLY A 173 28.57 9.82 -5.44
N ILE A 174 29.89 9.99 -5.53
CA ILE A 174 30.87 8.93 -5.25
C ILE A 174 31.46 9.16 -3.85
N ASP A 175 31.53 8.08 -3.06
CA ASP A 175 32.18 8.05 -1.76
C ASP A 175 33.30 7.00 -1.78
N ASP A 176 34.52 7.50 -2.00
CA ASP A 176 35.73 6.72 -2.23
C ASP A 176 36.39 6.22 -0.94
N VAL A 177 35.74 6.39 0.22
CA VAL A 177 36.21 5.82 1.48
C VAL A 177 35.89 4.33 1.58
N LYS A 178 36.61 3.63 2.47
CA LYS A 178 36.37 2.20 2.71
C LYS A 178 34.96 1.99 3.28
N GLY A 179 34.11 1.31 2.51
CA GLY A 179 32.71 1.06 2.87
C GLY A 179 31.77 2.18 2.45
N GLY A 180 32.27 3.16 1.69
CA GLY A 180 31.49 4.20 1.03
C GLY A 180 30.78 3.71 -0.23
N PHE A 181 30.06 4.63 -0.87
CA PHE A 181 29.36 4.43 -2.12
C PHE A 181 30.31 4.40 -3.31
N ASN A 182 30.28 3.30 -4.07
CA ASN A 182 30.97 3.17 -5.36
C ASN A 182 32.50 3.33 -5.25
N PRO A 183 33.16 2.59 -4.34
CA PRO A 183 34.58 2.78 -4.04
C PRO A 183 35.45 2.48 -5.26
N GLY A 184 36.45 3.34 -5.48
CA GLY A 184 37.38 3.24 -6.61
C GLY A 184 36.85 3.79 -7.94
N ALA A 185 35.71 4.46 -7.94
CA ALA A 185 35.13 5.08 -9.13
C ALA A 185 35.42 6.60 -9.25
N CYS A 186 36.19 7.19 -8.34
CA CYS A 186 36.45 8.64 -8.29
C CYS A 186 37.44 9.10 -9.39
N PRO A 187 37.05 10.02 -10.28
CA PRO A 187 37.94 10.67 -11.27
C PRO A 187 39.10 11.49 -10.68
N GLU A 188 40.19 11.67 -11.44
CA GLU A 188 41.38 12.45 -11.06
C GLU A 188 41.70 13.57 -12.10
N PRO A 189 42.04 14.80 -11.68
CA PRO A 189 42.34 15.24 -10.32
C PRO A 189 41.08 15.73 -9.58
N GLY A 190 40.92 15.31 -8.33
CA GLY A 190 39.82 15.78 -7.49
C GLY A 190 39.62 14.88 -6.27
N ALA A 191 38.89 15.37 -5.27
CA ALA A 191 38.42 14.55 -4.17
C ALA A 191 36.93 14.24 -4.37
N CYS A 192 36.54 12.99 -4.23
CA CYS A 192 35.14 12.61 -4.03
C CYS A 192 34.80 12.65 -2.53
N SER A 193 33.66 12.07 -2.14
CA SER A 193 33.19 12.08 -0.75
C SER A 193 32.91 13.49 -0.21
N VAL A 194 32.52 14.42 -1.10
CA VAL A 194 32.14 15.78 -0.71
C VAL A 194 30.74 15.74 -0.08
N ASP A 195 30.57 16.42 1.06
CA ASP A 195 29.29 16.43 1.76
C ASP A 195 28.31 17.43 1.15
N LEU A 196 27.32 16.90 0.43
CA LEU A 196 26.25 17.67 -0.19
C LEU A 196 25.48 18.54 0.82
N ARG A 197 25.27 18.05 2.05
CA ARG A 197 24.53 18.82 3.08
C ARG A 197 25.29 20.05 3.51
N THR A 198 26.60 19.92 3.70
CA THR A 198 27.46 21.03 4.11
C THR A 198 27.36 22.18 3.10
N ASP A 199 27.53 21.90 1.81
CA ASP A 199 27.53 22.95 0.79
C ASP A 199 26.13 23.48 0.49
N ALA A 200 25.12 22.60 0.36
CA ALA A 200 23.75 23.02 0.06
C ALA A 200 23.13 23.85 1.18
N LEU A 201 23.23 23.38 2.43
CA LEU A 201 22.69 24.11 3.58
C LEU A 201 23.52 25.36 3.88
N GLY A 202 24.83 25.33 3.63
CA GLY A 202 25.70 26.50 3.74
C GLY A 202 25.31 27.62 2.78
N ALA A 203 25.09 27.28 1.50
CA ALA A 203 24.63 28.24 0.49
C ALA A 203 23.26 28.83 0.84
N TRP A 204 22.32 27.99 1.26
CA TRP A 204 20.99 28.42 1.67
C TRP A 204 21.01 29.34 2.91
N ARG A 205 21.74 28.96 3.96
CA ARG A 205 21.86 29.77 5.18
C ARG A 205 22.57 31.09 4.94
N ALA A 206 23.54 31.13 4.01
CA ALA A 206 24.18 32.37 3.61
C ALA A 206 23.21 33.37 2.93
N GLU A 207 22.19 32.88 2.23
CA GLU A 207 21.17 33.73 1.59
C GLU A 207 20.15 34.27 2.61
N ILE A 208 19.58 33.40 3.45
CA ILE A 208 18.41 33.77 4.27
C ILE A 208 18.74 34.08 5.73
N GLY A 209 19.94 33.71 6.19
CA GLY A 209 20.37 33.81 7.59
C GLY A 209 19.90 32.64 8.46
N ASP A 210 20.68 32.34 9.51
CA ASP A 210 20.44 31.19 10.39
C ASP A 210 19.09 31.23 11.10
N ASP A 211 18.69 32.40 11.64
CA ASP A 211 17.40 32.54 12.34
C ASP A 211 16.20 32.22 11.45
N ALA A 212 16.26 32.58 10.15
CA ALA A 212 15.21 32.28 9.19
C ALA A 212 15.21 30.81 8.76
N ALA A 213 16.41 30.22 8.62
CA ALA A 213 16.57 28.80 8.32
C ALA A 213 16.06 27.91 9.46
N ASP A 214 16.32 28.29 10.71
CA ASP A 214 15.93 27.54 11.91
C ASP A 214 14.41 27.57 12.19
N ALA A 215 13.64 28.41 11.47
CA ALA A 215 12.19 28.43 11.52
C ALA A 215 11.54 27.26 10.74
N PHE A 216 12.29 26.59 9.86
CA PHE A 216 11.84 25.38 9.19
C PHE A 216 12.09 24.17 10.08
N GLU A 217 11.10 23.29 10.15
CA GLU A 217 11.21 22.10 10.97
C GLU A 217 12.19 21.12 10.33
N LEU A 218 12.22 21.07 9.00
CA LEU A 218 12.90 20.07 8.18
C LEU A 218 13.32 20.65 6.83
N VAL A 219 14.38 20.08 6.23
CA VAL A 219 14.92 20.54 4.95
C VAL A 219 15.10 19.39 3.96
N PHE A 220 14.54 19.55 2.77
CA PHE A 220 14.84 18.72 1.61
C PHE A 220 15.91 19.38 0.76
N ILE A 221 16.89 18.62 0.29
CA ILE A 221 17.87 19.06 -0.70
C ILE A 221 17.54 18.33 -2.00
N LEU A 222 17.17 19.08 -3.03
CA LEU A 222 16.91 18.53 -4.37
C LEU A 222 18.11 18.83 -5.28
N SER A 223 18.88 17.79 -5.60
CA SER A 223 20.00 17.83 -6.52
C SER A 223 19.56 17.69 -7.97
N ALA A 224 20.21 18.42 -8.87
CA ALA A 224 20.11 18.21 -10.31
C ALA A 224 20.45 16.76 -10.72
N GLY A 225 19.72 16.23 -11.71
CA GLY A 225 19.90 14.90 -12.29
C GLY A 225 19.17 13.76 -11.58
N GLN A 226 19.58 12.54 -11.87
CA GLN A 226 18.97 11.32 -11.33
C GLN A 226 19.60 10.90 -10.00
N ASP A 227 18.91 10.01 -9.29
CA ASP A 227 19.48 9.22 -8.20
C ASP A 227 19.95 7.82 -8.65
N GLU A 228 21.01 7.30 -8.02
CA GLU A 228 21.57 5.98 -8.34
C GLU A 228 20.52 4.87 -8.14
N SER A 229 19.68 4.97 -7.10
CA SER A 229 18.65 3.96 -6.78
C SER A 229 17.63 3.76 -7.91
N SER A 230 17.40 4.78 -8.73
CA SER A 230 16.46 4.74 -9.86
C SER A 230 17.12 4.33 -11.18
N THR A 231 18.43 4.47 -11.33
CA THR A 231 19.13 4.34 -12.62
C THR A 231 20.01 3.10 -12.75
N TRP A 232 20.51 2.55 -11.63
CA TRP A 232 21.57 1.53 -11.66
C TRP A 232 21.21 0.28 -12.48
N GLN A 233 19.96 -0.18 -12.46
CA GLN A 233 19.56 -1.39 -13.18
C GLN A 233 19.26 -1.06 -14.65
N GLU A 234 18.66 0.10 -14.87
CA GLU A 234 18.09 0.55 -16.15
C GLU A 234 19.19 0.89 -17.13
N PHE A 235 20.22 1.56 -16.63
CA PHE A 235 21.42 1.93 -17.37
C PHE A 235 22.62 1.05 -16.97
N GLY A 236 22.33 -0.12 -16.39
CA GLY A 236 23.25 -1.22 -16.14
C GLY A 236 22.83 -2.45 -16.95
N GLU A 237 22.42 -3.52 -16.27
CA GLU A 237 22.15 -4.82 -16.89
C GLU A 237 20.92 -4.87 -17.82
N MET A 238 20.02 -3.87 -17.74
CA MET A 238 18.91 -3.75 -18.70
C MET A 238 19.38 -3.20 -20.06
N LYS A 239 20.33 -2.26 -20.05
CA LYS A 239 20.83 -1.60 -21.27
C LYS A 239 22.05 -2.30 -21.86
N PHE A 240 22.95 -2.80 -21.02
CA PHE A 240 24.23 -3.36 -21.43
C PHE A 240 24.33 -4.85 -21.10
N VAL A 241 24.91 -5.64 -22.00
CA VAL A 241 25.02 -7.10 -21.83
C VAL A 241 26.10 -7.51 -20.81
N SER A 242 27.11 -6.66 -20.60
CA SER A 242 28.21 -6.85 -19.67
C SER A 242 28.81 -5.49 -19.26
N PRO A 243 29.60 -5.40 -18.18
CA PRO A 243 30.25 -4.15 -17.78
C PRO A 243 31.18 -3.58 -18.87
N GLU A 244 31.86 -4.44 -19.64
CA GLU A 244 32.73 -4.03 -20.75
C GLU A 244 31.96 -3.49 -21.96
N ALA A 245 30.65 -3.73 -22.03
CA ALA A 245 29.80 -3.21 -23.09
C ALA A 245 29.29 -1.79 -22.81
N VAL A 246 29.58 -1.23 -21.63
CA VAL A 246 29.20 0.15 -21.31
C VAL A 246 30.01 1.13 -22.17
N THR A 247 29.30 1.93 -22.94
CA THR A 247 29.87 2.90 -23.88
C THR A 247 30.48 4.10 -23.17
N ASP A 248 31.44 4.78 -23.82
CA ASP A 248 32.11 5.98 -23.28
C ASP A 248 31.13 7.10 -22.89
N GLU A 249 29.99 7.23 -23.58
CA GLU A 249 28.92 8.18 -23.23
C GLU A 249 28.36 7.97 -21.81
N PHE A 250 28.41 6.74 -21.29
CA PHE A 250 27.99 6.36 -19.94
C PHE A 250 29.16 6.19 -18.98
N GLY A 251 30.37 6.56 -19.44
CA GLY A 251 31.61 6.47 -18.71
C GLY A 251 31.94 7.73 -17.88
N PRO A 252 33.09 7.71 -17.19
CA PRO A 252 33.64 8.87 -16.51
C PRO A 252 34.01 10.01 -17.48
N PRO A 253 34.34 11.21 -16.98
CA PRO A 253 34.85 12.30 -17.80
C PRO A 253 36.00 11.87 -18.74
N ILE A 254 36.13 12.56 -19.88
CA ILE A 254 37.15 12.23 -20.89
C ILE A 254 38.56 12.41 -20.28
N ASN A 255 39.44 11.43 -20.54
CA ASN A 255 40.82 11.30 -20.05
C ASN A 255 41.00 10.60 -18.70
N GLU A 256 39.93 10.04 -18.13
CA GLU A 256 40.05 9.15 -16.97
C GLU A 256 40.58 7.75 -17.37
N THR A 257 41.31 7.10 -16.45
CA THR A 257 41.75 5.69 -16.62
C THR A 257 40.75 4.68 -16.07
N LEU A 258 39.65 5.19 -15.49
CA LEU A 258 38.59 4.40 -14.92
C LEU A 258 37.78 3.67 -16.01
N PRO A 259 37.23 2.48 -15.72
CA PRO A 259 36.30 1.82 -16.62
C PRO A 259 34.98 2.60 -16.74
N ASN A 260 34.24 2.39 -17.82
CA ASN A 260 32.91 2.99 -18.03
C ASN A 260 31.82 2.42 -17.09
N TRP A 261 32.18 1.57 -16.14
CA TRP A 261 31.28 0.92 -15.19
C TRP A 261 31.86 1.03 -13.77
N ALA A 262 31.01 0.92 -12.76
CA ALA A 262 31.43 0.96 -11.36
C ALA A 262 30.58 0.02 -10.48
N HIS A 263 31.14 -0.41 -9.36
CA HIS A 263 30.43 -1.15 -8.32
C HIS A 263 29.36 -0.27 -7.68
N THR A 264 28.24 -0.87 -7.24
CA THR A 264 27.16 -0.18 -6.52
C THR A 264 26.95 -0.75 -5.13
N ARG A 265 26.07 -0.13 -4.34
CA ARG A 265 25.59 -0.72 -3.08
C ARG A 265 24.87 -2.07 -3.26
N TYR A 266 24.21 -2.28 -4.39
CA TYR A 266 23.34 -3.44 -4.61
C TYR A 266 23.99 -4.55 -5.41
N VAL A 267 24.74 -4.18 -6.44
CA VAL A 267 25.29 -5.11 -7.43
C VAL A 267 26.73 -4.78 -7.76
N ASN A 268 27.42 -5.78 -8.29
CA ASN A 268 28.84 -5.66 -8.62
C ASN A 268 29.13 -4.71 -9.79
N TRP A 269 28.14 -4.28 -10.58
CA TRP A 269 28.40 -3.27 -11.61
C TRP A 269 27.12 -2.58 -12.10
N THR A 270 27.26 -1.32 -12.50
CA THR A 270 26.38 -0.55 -13.39
C THR A 270 27.23 0.41 -14.24
N SER A 271 26.64 1.21 -15.13
CA SER A 271 27.37 2.29 -15.81
C SER A 271 27.93 3.31 -14.82
N TRP A 272 29.11 3.87 -15.11
CA TRP A 272 29.73 4.89 -14.26
C TRP A 272 28.81 6.11 -14.09
N ALA A 273 28.08 6.50 -15.15
CA ALA A 273 27.09 7.58 -15.08
C ALA A 273 25.99 7.34 -14.03
N SER A 274 25.52 6.10 -13.86
CA SER A 274 24.52 5.78 -12.84
C SER A 274 25.14 5.75 -11.45
N ALA A 275 26.32 5.14 -11.30
CA ALA A 275 27.04 5.05 -10.02
C ALA A 275 27.57 6.41 -9.53
N SER A 276 27.78 7.39 -10.41
CA SER A 276 28.20 8.74 -10.02
C SER A 276 27.04 9.66 -9.61
N SER A 277 25.81 9.16 -9.66
CA SER A 277 24.61 9.89 -9.22
C SER A 277 24.45 9.81 -7.71
N ILE A 278 23.80 10.82 -7.11
CA ILE A 278 23.64 10.86 -5.65
C ILE A 278 22.72 9.73 -5.15
N TRP A 279 22.89 9.36 -3.88
CA TRP A 279 22.00 8.42 -3.18
C TRP A 279 21.05 9.16 -2.22
N PRO A 280 19.72 9.03 -2.37
CA PRO A 280 18.76 9.62 -1.44
C PRO A 280 18.88 9.05 -0.02
N ASN A 281 18.90 9.93 0.98
CA ASN A 281 18.99 9.54 2.38
C ASN A 281 18.56 10.69 3.31
N ALA A 282 18.08 10.35 4.51
CA ALA A 282 17.81 11.30 5.60
C ALA A 282 18.82 11.18 6.74
N GLY A 283 19.10 12.31 7.38
CA GLY A 283 19.99 12.41 8.53
C GLY A 283 20.27 13.85 8.92
N GLY A 284 20.53 14.11 10.21
CA GLY A 284 20.94 15.43 10.69
C GLY A 284 19.89 16.55 10.49
N GLY A 285 18.60 16.20 10.46
CA GLY A 285 17.50 17.17 10.26
C GLY A 285 17.18 17.50 8.80
N SER A 286 17.83 16.84 7.84
CA SER A 286 17.57 17.03 6.41
C SER A 286 17.57 15.72 5.63
N SER A 287 17.03 15.75 4.42
CA SER A 287 17.14 14.66 3.46
C SER A 287 17.63 15.13 2.10
N THR A 288 18.29 14.24 1.38
CA THR A 288 18.77 14.48 0.02
C THR A 288 17.93 13.68 -0.97
N GLN A 289 17.54 14.32 -2.07
CA GLN A 289 16.78 13.77 -3.19
C GLN A 289 17.35 14.28 -4.51
N ALA A 290 17.00 13.63 -5.61
CA ALA A 290 17.36 14.05 -6.96
C ALA A 290 16.11 14.52 -7.75
N GLU A 291 16.30 15.10 -8.92
CA GLU A 291 15.21 15.48 -9.83
C GLU A 291 14.35 14.28 -10.28
N SER A 292 14.90 13.04 -10.24
CA SER A 292 14.17 11.78 -10.49
C SER A 292 13.48 11.21 -9.26
N SER A 293 13.73 11.74 -8.07
CA SER A 293 13.10 11.21 -6.85
C SER A 293 11.63 11.61 -6.82
N GLY A 294 10.74 10.62 -6.89
CA GLY A 294 9.30 10.84 -6.85
C GLY A 294 8.81 11.32 -5.47
N MET A 295 7.58 11.85 -5.42
CA MET A 295 6.95 12.35 -4.20
C MET A 295 6.99 11.34 -3.03
N ALA A 296 6.88 10.05 -3.31
CA ALA A 296 6.92 9.00 -2.31
C ALA A 296 8.29 8.89 -1.60
N THR A 297 9.39 9.24 -2.29
CA THR A 297 10.71 9.33 -1.67
C THR A 297 10.75 10.48 -0.65
N PHE A 298 10.15 11.64 -0.96
CA PHE A 298 10.06 12.74 0.02
C PHE A 298 9.21 12.35 1.23
N ALA A 299 8.12 11.61 1.02
CA ALA A 299 7.29 11.09 2.11
C ALA A 299 8.05 10.08 3.00
N HIS A 300 8.77 9.14 2.39
CA HIS A 300 9.64 8.17 3.10
C HIS A 300 10.67 8.87 3.99
N GLU A 301 11.39 9.84 3.42
CA GLU A 301 12.48 10.51 4.10
C GLU A 301 11.96 11.45 5.21
N LEU A 302 10.80 12.06 5.01
CA LEU A 302 10.10 12.81 6.05
C LEU A 302 9.70 11.91 7.23
N SER A 303 9.33 10.66 6.98
CA SER A 303 9.03 9.71 8.07
C SER A 303 10.24 9.51 8.99
N HIS A 304 11.46 9.41 8.46
CA HIS A 304 12.66 9.28 9.30
C HIS A 304 12.85 10.44 10.27
N LEU A 305 12.47 11.63 9.83
CA LEU A 305 12.55 12.86 10.62
C LEU A 305 11.50 12.88 11.75
N LEU A 306 10.50 11.98 11.70
CA LEU A 306 9.54 11.71 12.78
C LEU A 306 9.99 10.58 13.72
N GLY A 307 11.22 10.06 13.57
CA GLY A 307 11.82 9.12 14.52
C GLY A 307 11.51 7.64 14.25
N ILE A 308 11.44 7.25 12.98
CA ILE A 308 11.35 5.84 12.56
C ILE A 308 12.47 5.48 11.58
N GLY A 309 13.01 4.28 11.66
CA GLY A 309 14.07 3.82 10.74
C GLY A 309 13.52 3.14 9.49
N ASP A 310 14.43 2.77 8.60
CA ASP A 310 14.16 1.87 7.47
C ASP A 310 13.78 0.46 7.94
N ASN A 311 12.97 -0.22 7.13
CA ASN A 311 12.59 -1.62 7.29
C ASN A 311 12.63 -2.36 5.96
N TYR A 312 13.74 -2.28 5.22
CA TYR A 312 13.93 -3.03 3.98
C TYR A 312 15.25 -3.82 3.95
N ASN A 313 15.29 -4.82 3.10
CA ASN A 313 16.49 -5.60 2.77
C ASN A 313 17.26 -4.98 1.59
N ASN A 314 18.44 -5.55 1.30
CA ASN A 314 19.03 -5.44 -0.04
C ASN A 314 18.48 -6.59 -0.92
N PRO A 315 17.67 -6.30 -1.96
CA PRO A 315 17.07 -7.34 -2.82
C PRO A 315 18.08 -8.18 -3.60
N TYR A 316 19.33 -7.73 -3.73
CA TYR A 316 20.41 -8.42 -4.46
C TYR A 316 21.56 -8.85 -3.53
N GLY A 317 21.35 -8.79 -2.22
CA GLY A 317 22.35 -9.14 -1.22
C GLY A 317 22.76 -10.61 -1.28
N THR A 318 24.02 -10.89 -0.93
CA THR A 318 24.53 -12.25 -0.67
C THR A 318 24.99 -12.32 0.78
N PRO A 319 24.38 -13.14 1.64
CA PRO A 319 23.28 -14.07 1.39
C PRO A 319 21.96 -13.35 1.08
N GLU A 320 21.09 -14.01 0.32
CA GLU A 320 19.76 -13.48 0.00
C GLU A 320 18.92 -13.32 1.27
N ARG A 321 18.13 -12.26 1.31
CA ARG A 321 17.18 -11.95 2.39
C ARG A 321 15.91 -11.48 1.71
N ARG A 322 14.75 -12.03 2.04
CA ARG A 322 13.46 -11.53 1.54
C ARG A 322 13.20 -10.10 2.05
N ALA A 323 12.39 -9.33 1.31
CA ALA A 323 11.81 -8.08 1.80
C ALA A 323 11.01 -8.28 3.09
N TYR A 324 10.85 -7.24 3.90
CA TYR A 324 10.27 -7.38 5.24
C TYR A 324 8.77 -7.11 5.21
N SER A 325 8.36 -5.93 4.76
CA SER A 325 6.98 -5.50 4.53
C SER A 325 6.71 -5.07 3.07
N GLY A 326 7.77 -4.97 2.26
CA GLY A 326 7.76 -4.77 0.82
C GLY A 326 6.86 -3.63 0.36
N PRO A 327 5.93 -3.86 -0.60
CA PRO A 327 5.13 -2.81 -1.22
C PRO A 327 4.05 -2.24 -0.28
N PHE A 328 3.85 -2.83 0.89
CA PHE A 328 2.77 -2.46 1.81
C PHE A 328 3.21 -1.50 2.92
N SER A 329 4.48 -1.10 2.98
CA SER A 329 4.99 -0.16 3.99
C SER A 329 5.81 0.96 3.36
N MET A 330 5.51 2.19 3.75
CA MET A 330 6.30 3.36 3.37
C MET A 330 7.76 3.24 3.82
N LEU A 331 8.05 2.54 4.93
CA LEU A 331 9.42 2.35 5.44
C LEU A 331 10.13 1.12 4.83
N ASP A 332 9.48 0.40 3.93
CA ASP A 332 10.12 -0.58 3.05
C ASP A 332 10.03 -0.04 1.60
N ARG A 333 9.76 -0.90 0.61
CA ARG A 333 9.62 -0.50 -0.80
C ARG A 333 8.22 0.01 -1.18
N GLY A 334 7.35 0.32 -0.23
CA GLY A 334 6.11 1.04 -0.51
C GLY A 334 6.35 2.43 -1.11
N SER A 335 7.52 3.03 -0.86
CA SER A 335 7.97 4.28 -1.49
C SER A 335 8.30 4.13 -2.98
N PHE A 336 8.35 2.91 -3.52
CA PHE A 336 8.64 2.65 -4.93
C PHE A 336 7.36 2.54 -5.77
N ASN A 337 6.19 2.45 -5.11
CA ASN A 337 4.90 2.32 -5.77
C ASN A 337 4.57 3.58 -6.60
N GLY A 338 3.66 3.38 -7.53
CA GLY A 338 3.25 4.35 -8.53
C GLY A 338 3.04 3.66 -9.88
N PRO A 339 2.37 4.32 -10.83
CA PRO A 339 2.14 3.74 -12.13
C PRO A 339 3.45 3.46 -12.88
N GLY A 340 3.49 2.40 -13.68
CA GLY A 340 4.71 1.90 -14.34
C GLY A 340 5.74 1.25 -13.41
N GLY A 341 5.51 1.21 -12.10
CA GLY A 341 6.33 0.48 -11.14
C GLY A 341 7.79 0.96 -11.06
N PRO A 342 8.71 0.13 -10.52
CA PRO A 342 10.05 0.56 -10.17
C PRO A 342 10.89 1.01 -11.37
N HIS A 343 10.66 0.44 -12.56
CA HIS A 343 11.44 0.72 -13.78
C HIS A 343 11.10 2.03 -14.50
N SER A 344 10.24 2.85 -13.90
CA SER A 344 9.91 4.19 -14.39
C SER A 344 10.42 5.31 -13.47
N ARG A 345 11.07 4.95 -12.35
CA ARG A 345 11.54 5.89 -11.32
C ARG A 345 12.64 6.85 -11.81
N TRP A 346 13.41 6.47 -12.82
CA TRP A 346 14.52 7.29 -13.35
C TRP A 346 14.06 8.50 -14.18
N GLN A 347 12.77 8.58 -14.51
CA GLN A 347 12.24 9.64 -15.36
C GLN A 347 12.23 10.99 -14.64
N ILE A 348 12.49 12.07 -15.37
CA ILE A 348 12.43 13.45 -14.89
C ILE A 348 11.42 14.22 -15.75
N PRO A 349 10.31 14.74 -15.21
CA PRO A 349 9.91 14.68 -13.81
C PRO A 349 9.36 13.30 -13.41
N PRO A 350 9.43 12.92 -12.13
CA PRO A 350 9.08 11.58 -11.65
C PRO A 350 7.58 11.45 -11.38
N VAL A 351 6.81 11.30 -12.45
CA VAL A 351 5.34 11.24 -12.45
C VAL A 351 4.76 9.82 -12.57
N GLN A 352 5.61 8.80 -12.40
CA GLN A 352 5.28 7.37 -12.56
C GLN A 352 5.69 6.60 -11.29
N GLY A 353 6.60 5.62 -11.35
CA GLY A 353 7.12 4.93 -10.17
C GLY A 353 7.67 5.91 -9.14
N ALA A 354 7.43 5.63 -7.86
CA ALA A 354 7.69 6.52 -6.73
C ALA A 354 6.92 7.86 -6.73
N SER A 355 5.98 8.11 -7.65
CA SER A 355 5.14 9.31 -7.62
C SER A 355 4.04 9.26 -6.56
N MET A 356 3.63 8.05 -6.12
CA MET A 356 2.64 7.87 -5.06
C MET A 356 2.88 6.53 -4.33
N GLY A 357 3.46 6.62 -3.14
CA GLY A 357 3.83 5.47 -2.32
C GLY A 357 2.69 4.93 -1.46
N SER A 358 2.89 3.77 -0.85
CA SER A 358 1.92 3.22 0.10
C SER A 358 1.72 4.12 1.33
N LEU A 359 0.60 3.94 2.02
CA LEU A 359 0.45 4.46 3.37
C LEU A 359 1.43 3.78 4.35
N HIS A 360 1.62 4.40 5.51
CA HIS A 360 2.30 3.76 6.63
C HIS A 360 1.47 2.56 7.11
N THR A 361 2.14 1.50 7.57
CA THR A 361 1.44 0.42 8.28
C THR A 361 0.78 0.96 9.53
N VAL A 362 -0.27 0.31 10.04
CA VAL A 362 -0.92 0.74 11.29
C VAL A 362 0.08 0.87 12.45
N ARG A 363 1.05 -0.05 12.53
CA ARG A 363 2.14 -0.02 13.51
C ARG A 363 3.01 1.23 13.36
N ASP A 364 3.35 1.59 12.12
CA ASP A 364 4.17 2.77 11.85
C ASP A 364 3.41 4.05 12.13
N LYS A 365 2.14 4.15 11.68
CA LYS A 365 1.24 5.28 11.99
C LYS A 365 1.18 5.58 13.49
N ILE A 366 1.15 4.55 14.34
CA ILE A 366 1.16 4.72 15.80
C ILE A 366 2.53 5.23 16.29
N GLN A 367 3.65 4.68 15.80
CA GLN A 367 4.97 5.14 16.21
C GLN A 367 5.22 6.61 15.88
N ILE A 368 4.84 7.04 14.68
CA ILE A 368 5.04 8.43 14.23
C ILE A 368 3.86 9.36 14.53
N GLY A 369 2.87 8.90 15.31
CA GLY A 369 1.80 9.73 15.86
C GLY A 369 0.67 10.13 14.90
N LEU A 370 0.50 9.41 13.79
CA LEU A 370 -0.61 9.61 12.85
C LEU A 370 -1.90 8.93 13.32
N ALA A 371 -1.75 7.80 14.02
CA ALA A 371 -2.81 7.05 14.66
C ALA A 371 -2.48 6.79 16.14
N THR A 372 -3.45 6.29 16.88
CA THR A 372 -3.42 6.05 18.31
C THR A 372 -3.75 4.58 18.61
N MET A 373 -3.37 4.13 19.79
CA MET A 373 -3.69 2.77 20.24
C MET A 373 -5.19 2.53 20.46
N ASN A 374 -6.01 3.58 20.50
CA ASN A 374 -7.48 3.44 20.64
C ASN A 374 -8.14 3.00 19.33
N GLU A 375 -7.52 3.28 18.19
CA GLU A 375 -8.00 2.87 16.86
C GLU A 375 -7.65 1.39 16.56
N VAL A 376 -6.94 0.70 17.45
CA VAL A 376 -6.45 -0.67 17.28
C VAL A 376 -6.82 -1.53 18.48
N LEU A 377 -7.41 -2.70 18.23
CA LEU A 377 -7.82 -3.61 19.30
C LEU A 377 -6.61 -4.31 19.94
N GLN A 378 -6.33 -4.01 21.21
CA GLN A 378 -5.20 -4.56 21.95
C GLN A 378 -5.55 -5.90 22.62
N ILE A 379 -4.80 -6.95 22.30
CA ILE A 379 -5.07 -8.32 22.73
C ILE A 379 -3.81 -8.89 23.41
N SER A 380 -3.99 -9.62 24.51
CA SER A 380 -2.93 -10.40 25.15
C SER A 380 -3.03 -11.85 24.71
N SER A 381 -1.95 -12.41 24.14
CA SER A 381 -1.95 -13.81 23.69
C SER A 381 -2.09 -14.80 24.84
N THR A 382 -1.63 -14.46 26.04
CA THR A 382 -1.76 -15.31 27.24
C THR A 382 -3.18 -15.32 27.78
N ALA A 383 -3.88 -14.19 27.71
CA ALA A 383 -5.27 -14.09 28.16
C ALA A 383 -6.25 -14.83 27.23
N LEU A 384 -5.94 -14.96 25.93
CA LEU A 384 -6.78 -15.68 24.96
C LEU A 384 -7.11 -17.13 25.35
N ALA A 385 -6.21 -17.81 26.08
CA ALA A 385 -6.46 -19.20 26.50
C ALA A 385 -7.65 -19.31 27.48
N THR A 386 -7.84 -18.29 28.32
CA THR A 386 -8.89 -18.26 29.36
C THR A 386 -10.11 -17.44 28.95
N SER A 387 -9.95 -16.38 28.14
CA SER A 387 -11.04 -15.54 27.66
C SER A 387 -11.73 -16.13 26.41
N GLY A 388 -10.99 -16.86 25.58
CA GLY A 388 -11.47 -17.45 24.33
C GLY A 388 -11.05 -16.66 23.09
N LEU A 389 -11.62 -17.05 21.94
CA LEU A 389 -11.33 -16.40 20.65
C LEU A 389 -11.90 -14.97 20.59
N VAL A 390 -11.19 -14.11 19.87
CA VAL A 390 -11.59 -12.73 19.56
C VAL A 390 -12.01 -12.65 18.09
N VAL A 391 -13.10 -11.94 17.81
CA VAL A 391 -13.52 -11.57 16.46
C VAL A 391 -13.79 -10.07 16.41
N ALA A 392 -13.25 -9.38 15.40
CA ALA A 392 -13.44 -7.95 15.20
C ALA A 392 -13.63 -7.62 13.71
N GLU A 393 -14.40 -6.57 13.42
CA GLU A 393 -14.45 -5.93 12.11
C GLU A 393 -13.31 -4.89 12.06
N VAL A 394 -12.51 -4.94 10.99
CA VAL A 394 -11.41 -4.01 10.74
C VAL A 394 -11.66 -3.30 9.41
N ILE A 395 -11.58 -1.97 9.41
CA ILE A 395 -11.66 -1.13 8.21
C ILE A 395 -10.28 -0.97 7.56
N ALA A 396 -10.24 -0.75 6.25
CA ALA A 396 -9.01 -0.44 5.54
C ALA A 396 -8.27 0.74 6.16
N ARG A 397 -6.94 0.62 6.32
CA ARG A 397 -6.07 1.67 6.89
C ARG A 397 -6.03 2.97 6.09
N SER A 398 -6.57 2.95 4.88
CA SER A 398 -6.72 4.11 4.00
C SER A 398 -7.98 4.91 4.28
N VAL A 399 -8.81 4.53 5.25
CA VAL A 399 -10.04 5.25 5.59
C VAL A 399 -10.03 5.60 7.06
N ASP A 400 -10.41 6.84 7.37
CA ASP A 400 -10.58 7.32 8.74
C ASP A 400 -11.61 6.41 9.47
N PRO A 401 -11.22 5.76 10.57
CA PRO A 401 -12.12 4.89 11.31
C PRO A 401 -13.24 5.64 12.05
N GLY A 402 -13.13 6.96 12.24
CA GLY A 402 -13.96 7.68 13.19
C GLY A 402 -13.82 7.13 14.61
N ASP A 403 -14.86 7.34 15.44
CA ASP A 403 -14.81 6.96 16.87
C ASP A 403 -15.12 5.48 17.13
N ASP A 404 -15.76 4.78 16.18
CA ASP A 404 -16.39 3.47 16.41
C ASP A 404 -15.72 2.30 15.68
N ALA A 405 -14.84 2.55 14.70
CA ALA A 405 -14.19 1.50 13.91
C ALA A 405 -12.74 1.26 14.32
N LEU A 406 -12.24 0.07 13.97
CA LEU A 406 -10.86 -0.34 14.21
C LEU A 406 -10.09 -0.40 12.90
N ILE A 407 -8.86 0.10 12.87
CA ILE A 407 -7.94 -0.03 11.72
C ILE A 407 -7.04 -1.26 11.84
N GLY A 408 -7.06 -1.97 12.98
CA GLY A 408 -6.34 -3.24 13.11
C GLY A 408 -6.47 -3.93 14.46
N LEU A 409 -5.74 -5.04 14.57
CA LEU A 409 -5.50 -5.81 15.80
C LEU A 409 -4.02 -5.71 16.19
N ASN A 410 -3.73 -5.61 17.48
CA ASN A 410 -2.38 -5.77 18.02
C ASN A 410 -2.37 -6.85 19.12
N ILE A 411 -1.73 -7.98 18.83
CA ILE A 411 -1.65 -9.12 19.73
C ILE A 411 -0.27 -9.12 20.39
N THR A 412 -0.23 -8.80 21.68
CA THR A 412 0.99 -8.82 22.50
C THR A 412 1.28 -10.23 23.01
N MET A 413 2.54 -10.64 22.87
CA MET A 413 3.07 -11.91 23.35
C MET A 413 4.14 -11.68 24.43
N PRO A 414 4.29 -12.59 25.41
CA PRO A 414 5.38 -12.51 26.39
C PRO A 414 6.76 -12.59 25.72
N SER A 415 6.88 -13.41 24.68
CA SER A 415 8.09 -13.63 23.90
C SER A 415 7.74 -14.28 22.57
N ASP A 416 8.58 -14.08 21.56
CA ASP A 416 8.56 -14.88 20.34
C ASP A 416 9.18 -16.26 20.62
N ARG A 417 8.45 -17.32 20.31
CA ARG A 417 8.82 -18.72 20.52
C ARG A 417 9.16 -19.44 19.22
N SER A 418 9.22 -18.71 18.10
CA SER A 418 9.64 -19.26 16.81
C SER A 418 11.00 -19.97 16.95
N PRO A 419 11.19 -21.13 16.31
CA PRO A 419 12.50 -21.79 16.32
C PRO A 419 13.55 -20.87 15.70
N ALA A 420 14.78 -20.92 16.22
CA ALA A 420 15.88 -20.18 15.63
C ALA A 420 16.12 -20.64 14.18
N CYS A 421 16.33 -19.68 13.29
CA CYS A 421 16.70 -19.90 11.90
C CYS A 421 17.99 -19.13 11.57
N ASN A 422 18.62 -19.44 10.43
CA ASN A 422 19.87 -18.81 10.02
C ASN A 422 19.66 -17.91 8.80
N THR A 423 19.73 -16.60 9.02
CA THR A 423 19.58 -15.59 7.96
C THR A 423 20.66 -15.66 6.89
N ALA A 424 21.75 -16.41 7.12
CA ALA A 424 22.81 -16.62 6.13
C ALA A 424 22.55 -17.76 5.16
N THR A 425 21.57 -18.62 5.44
CA THR A 425 21.25 -19.78 4.59
C THR A 425 19.77 -19.88 4.23
N ASP A 426 18.91 -19.11 4.91
CA ASP A 426 17.47 -19.09 4.69
C ASP A 426 16.99 -17.64 4.45
N PRO A 427 16.59 -17.29 3.22
CA PRO A 427 16.13 -15.95 2.89
C PRO A 427 14.80 -15.59 3.56
N LEU A 428 13.99 -16.58 3.96
CA LEU A 428 12.70 -16.39 4.63
C LEU A 428 12.82 -16.30 6.17
N CYS A 429 14.03 -16.45 6.71
CA CYS A 429 14.27 -16.36 8.14
C CYS A 429 14.06 -14.93 8.66
N ASP A 430 13.02 -14.70 9.47
CA ASP A 430 12.69 -13.38 10.02
C ASP A 430 13.64 -12.92 11.16
N GLY A 431 14.51 -13.83 11.64
CA GLY A 431 15.46 -13.60 12.74
C GLY A 431 14.85 -13.63 14.14
N GLY A 432 13.53 -13.84 14.25
CA GLY A 432 12.79 -13.88 15.51
C GLY A 432 12.83 -12.59 16.33
N GLY A 433 12.29 -12.70 17.56
CA GLY A 433 12.28 -11.61 18.54
C GLY A 433 11.14 -10.62 18.33
N TYR A 434 10.01 -11.09 17.80
CA TYR A 434 8.81 -10.29 17.58
C TYR A 434 7.80 -10.49 18.72
N PRO A 435 7.67 -9.55 19.67
CA PRO A 435 6.70 -9.64 20.77
C PRO A 435 5.26 -9.32 20.34
N TYR A 436 5.00 -8.97 19.08
CA TYR A 436 3.67 -8.62 18.61
C TYR A 436 3.31 -9.29 17.29
N TYR A 437 2.01 -9.54 17.11
CA TYR A 437 1.37 -9.73 15.82
C TYR A 437 0.43 -8.57 15.52
N ASN A 438 0.37 -8.15 14.26
CA ASN A 438 -0.56 -7.13 13.76
C ASN A 438 -1.40 -7.69 12.61
N MET A 439 -2.69 -7.37 12.62
CA MET A 439 -3.59 -7.58 11.49
C MET A 439 -4.18 -6.24 11.06
N GLU A 440 -4.07 -5.89 9.80
CA GLU A 440 -4.65 -4.67 9.22
C GLU A 440 -5.25 -4.96 7.83
N VAL A 441 -6.22 -4.14 7.42
CA VAL A 441 -6.86 -4.27 6.10
C VAL A 441 -6.20 -3.30 5.12
N ILE A 442 -5.83 -3.86 3.98
CA ILE A 442 -5.17 -3.20 2.87
C ILE A 442 -6.18 -3.08 1.72
N ASP A 443 -6.34 -1.88 1.18
CA ASP A 443 -7.30 -1.61 0.09
C ASP A 443 -6.67 -0.64 -0.90
N ARG A 444 -6.74 -0.96 -2.20
CA ARG A 444 -6.22 -0.14 -3.29
C ARG A 444 -7.06 1.14 -3.44
N MET A 445 -6.78 2.12 -2.58
CA MET A 445 -7.51 3.37 -2.44
C MET A 445 -6.63 4.46 -1.81
N GLY A 446 -6.73 5.69 -2.33
CA GLY A 446 -5.85 6.79 -1.97
C GLY A 446 -4.41 6.49 -2.40
N ALA A 447 -3.44 6.79 -1.54
CA ALA A 447 -2.02 6.51 -1.78
C ALA A 447 -1.76 5.00 -1.90
N ASP A 448 -2.56 4.18 -1.22
CA ASP A 448 -2.52 2.73 -1.34
C ASP A 448 -3.06 2.21 -2.71
N SER A 449 -3.53 3.05 -3.64
CA SER A 449 -4.04 2.58 -4.95
C SER A 449 -3.01 1.80 -5.78
N PHE A 450 -1.72 2.09 -5.58
CA PHE A 450 -0.61 1.51 -6.34
C PHE A 450 0.12 0.37 -5.62
N ILE A 451 -0.43 -0.14 -4.52
CA ILE A 451 0.00 -1.42 -3.94
C ILE A 451 -0.56 -2.58 -4.78
N PRO A 452 0.04 -3.78 -4.76
CA PRO A 452 -0.33 -4.86 -5.67
C PRO A 452 -1.70 -5.49 -5.38
N ASP A 453 -2.18 -5.52 -4.14
CA ASP A 453 -3.35 -6.32 -3.74
C ASP A 453 -4.23 -5.63 -2.68
N SER A 454 -5.44 -6.15 -2.46
CA SER A 454 -6.35 -5.72 -1.39
C SER A 454 -6.83 -6.93 -0.58
N GLY A 455 -6.61 -6.92 0.73
CA GLY A 455 -6.85 -8.06 1.60
C GLY A 455 -6.43 -7.79 3.03
N VAL A 456 -6.17 -8.85 3.81
CA VAL A 456 -5.69 -8.72 5.19
C VAL A 456 -4.19 -8.95 5.23
N MET A 457 -3.43 -7.96 5.73
CA MET A 457 -2.01 -8.14 6.02
C MET A 457 -1.85 -8.64 7.46
N LEU A 458 -1.20 -9.80 7.60
CA LEU A 458 -0.73 -10.31 8.89
C LEU A 458 0.78 -10.08 8.99
N SER A 459 1.26 -9.51 10.09
CA SER A 459 2.68 -9.28 10.30
C SER A 459 3.11 -9.51 11.74
N LYS A 460 4.38 -9.86 11.92
CA LYS A 460 5.09 -9.82 13.20
C LYS A 460 5.73 -8.46 13.37
N SER A 461 5.74 -7.88 14.57
CA SER A 461 6.41 -6.60 14.80
C SER A 461 7.17 -6.52 16.13
N LYS A 462 8.15 -5.60 16.15
CA LYS A 462 8.97 -5.25 17.32
C LYS A 462 8.49 -3.95 17.94
N ARG A 463 8.93 -3.73 19.18
CA ARG A 463 8.65 -2.49 19.92
C ARG A 463 9.13 -1.26 19.15
N PRO A 464 8.50 -0.09 19.35
CA PRO A 464 9.00 1.17 18.81
C PRO A 464 10.49 1.38 19.12
N GLY A 465 11.24 1.90 18.14
CA GLY A 465 12.69 2.11 18.23
C GLY A 465 13.57 0.87 18.07
N ALA A 466 13.00 -0.32 17.83
CA ALA A 466 13.78 -1.50 17.51
C ALA A 466 14.50 -1.38 16.14
N PRO A 467 15.70 -1.96 15.98
CA PRO A 467 16.38 -1.99 14.69
C PRO A 467 15.67 -2.91 13.70
N GLN A 468 15.89 -2.67 12.41
CA GLN A 468 15.37 -3.51 11.35
C GLN A 468 15.91 -4.96 11.41
N PRO A 469 15.13 -5.95 10.95
CA PRO A 469 13.71 -5.86 10.62
C PRO A 469 12.87 -5.62 11.89
N PHE A 470 12.04 -4.59 11.90
CA PHE A 470 11.12 -4.28 13.00
C PHE A 470 9.66 -4.62 12.67
N GLN A 471 9.35 -4.92 11.41
CA GLN A 471 8.08 -5.51 11.01
C GLN A 471 8.31 -6.52 9.88
N TRP A 472 7.68 -7.68 9.94
CA TRP A 472 7.84 -8.76 8.99
C TRP A 472 6.49 -9.35 8.59
N VAL A 473 6.14 -9.28 7.31
CA VAL A 473 4.88 -9.81 6.76
C VAL A 473 4.91 -11.34 6.77
N VAL A 474 3.85 -11.93 7.34
CA VAL A 474 3.53 -13.35 7.18
C VAL A 474 2.92 -13.51 5.79
N ASP A 475 3.54 -14.34 4.98
CA ASP A 475 3.20 -14.50 3.58
C ASP A 475 2.21 -15.65 3.38
N ALA A 476 1.03 -15.36 2.83
CA ALA A 476 0.04 -16.38 2.48
C ALA A 476 0.50 -17.30 1.33
N ASN A 477 1.47 -16.82 0.53
CA ASN A 477 1.99 -17.42 -0.70
C ASN A 477 3.54 -17.37 -0.70
N PRO A 478 4.23 -18.04 0.25
CA PRO A 478 5.67 -17.87 0.47
C PRO A 478 6.57 -18.44 -0.63
N GLN A 479 6.00 -19.04 -1.68
CA GLN A 479 6.75 -19.48 -2.85
C GLN A 479 7.31 -18.29 -3.65
N ASP A 480 8.34 -18.53 -4.44
CA ASP A 480 8.76 -17.56 -5.46
C ASP A 480 7.59 -17.31 -6.44
N ILE A 481 7.19 -16.05 -6.58
CA ILE A 481 6.14 -15.62 -7.51
C ILE A 481 6.52 -15.82 -8.98
N HIS A 482 7.82 -16.05 -9.24
CA HIS A 482 8.39 -16.39 -10.53
C HIS A 482 7.97 -15.45 -11.67
N THR A 483 8.06 -14.15 -11.40
CA THR A 483 7.71 -13.09 -12.35
C THR A 483 8.95 -12.52 -13.03
N VAL A 484 8.84 -12.28 -14.34
CA VAL A 484 9.89 -11.63 -15.13
C VAL A 484 9.98 -10.17 -14.72
N ASP A 485 11.19 -9.74 -14.34
CA ASP A 485 11.52 -8.35 -14.05
C ASP A 485 11.73 -7.57 -15.35
N PHE A 486 12.66 -8.07 -16.18
CA PHE A 486 12.97 -7.52 -17.49
C PHE A 486 13.64 -8.58 -18.38
N VAL A 487 13.80 -8.24 -19.66
CA VAL A 487 14.55 -9.05 -20.63
C VAL A 487 15.88 -8.35 -20.93
N ARG A 488 16.99 -9.06 -20.70
CA ARG A 488 18.35 -8.54 -20.99
C ARG A 488 18.53 -8.25 -22.48
N PRO A 489 19.53 -7.43 -22.86
CA PRO A 489 19.85 -7.17 -24.27
C PRO A 489 20.12 -8.43 -25.11
N ASN A 490 20.57 -9.52 -24.48
CA ASN A 490 20.80 -10.82 -25.14
C ASN A 490 19.54 -11.70 -25.26
N GLY A 491 18.36 -11.20 -24.87
CA GLY A 491 17.08 -11.92 -24.91
C GLY A 491 16.79 -12.82 -23.70
N THR A 492 17.68 -12.89 -22.71
CA THR A 492 17.47 -13.72 -21.51
C THR A 492 16.58 -13.01 -20.50
N ALA A 493 15.52 -13.67 -20.05
CA ALA A 493 14.67 -13.16 -18.98
C ALA A 493 15.44 -13.10 -17.65
N LYS A 494 15.30 -11.99 -16.92
CA LYS A 494 15.65 -11.87 -15.51
C LYS A 494 14.35 -11.92 -14.72
N TYR A 495 14.30 -12.79 -13.72
CA TYR A 495 13.17 -12.87 -12.80
C TYR A 495 13.47 -12.06 -11.55
N TYR A 496 12.43 -11.70 -10.80
CA TYR A 496 12.57 -11.17 -9.45
C TYR A 496 13.49 -12.08 -8.62
N THR A 497 14.38 -11.48 -7.86
CA THR A 497 15.13 -12.23 -6.84
C THR A 497 14.19 -12.56 -5.69
N ILE A 498 14.57 -13.50 -4.81
CA ILE A 498 13.82 -13.75 -3.57
C ILE A 498 13.81 -12.51 -2.66
N GLY A 499 14.83 -11.66 -2.79
CA GLY A 499 14.90 -10.39 -2.06
C GLY A 499 14.01 -9.28 -2.60
N ASP A 500 13.48 -9.39 -3.82
CA ASP A 500 12.65 -8.35 -4.40
C ASP A 500 11.35 -8.15 -3.59
N TYR A 501 10.97 -6.89 -3.35
CA TYR A 501 9.77 -6.58 -2.60
C TYR A 501 8.48 -7.06 -3.27
N ARG A 502 8.48 -7.16 -4.60
CA ARG A 502 7.34 -7.64 -5.40
C ARG A 502 7.09 -9.15 -5.21
N GLN A 503 8.00 -9.88 -4.54
CA GLN A 503 7.71 -11.23 -4.05
C GLN A 503 6.53 -11.25 -3.07
N LEU A 504 6.20 -10.12 -2.42
CA LEU A 504 5.04 -10.02 -1.53
C LEU A 504 3.75 -9.59 -2.25
N ALA A 505 3.73 -9.54 -3.58
CA ALA A 505 2.57 -9.04 -4.31
C ALA A 505 1.29 -9.84 -4.07
N ASP A 506 1.40 -11.14 -3.79
CA ASP A 506 0.30 -12.05 -3.47
C ASP A 506 0.29 -12.50 -1.98
N ALA A 507 0.98 -11.76 -1.11
CA ALA A 507 1.16 -12.16 0.30
C ALA A 507 -0.08 -11.96 1.19
N LEU A 508 -1.05 -11.14 0.77
CA LEU A 508 -2.23 -10.82 1.58
C LEU A 508 -3.16 -12.03 1.72
N PHE A 509 -3.82 -12.14 2.87
CA PHE A 509 -4.82 -13.17 3.15
C PHE A 509 -6.21 -12.74 2.66
N HIS A 510 -7.00 -13.71 2.19
CA HIS A 510 -8.34 -13.51 1.62
C HIS A 510 -9.38 -14.44 2.25
N ALA A 511 -10.62 -13.98 2.33
CA ALA A 511 -11.71 -14.76 2.91
C ALA A 511 -12.21 -15.89 1.99
N GLY A 512 -12.63 -17.00 2.58
CA GLY A 512 -13.31 -18.07 1.86
C GLY A 512 -12.41 -18.95 0.97
N THR A 513 -13.05 -19.84 0.22
CA THR A 513 -12.34 -20.91 -0.49
C THR A 513 -12.01 -20.51 -1.93
N ARG A 514 -10.93 -21.09 -2.46
CA ARG A 514 -10.50 -20.91 -3.86
C ARG A 514 -10.16 -19.46 -4.21
N SER A 515 -9.81 -18.63 -3.22
CA SER A 515 -9.40 -17.23 -3.42
C SER A 515 -8.13 -17.12 -4.25
N GLY A 516 -7.22 -18.09 -4.14
CA GLY A 516 -5.84 -17.97 -4.60
C GLY A 516 -4.87 -17.66 -3.46
N SER A 517 -5.38 -17.42 -2.25
CA SER A 517 -4.63 -17.15 -1.02
C SER A 517 -5.18 -17.99 0.15
N GLN A 518 -4.60 -17.84 1.33
CA GLN A 518 -5.04 -18.48 2.57
C GLN A 518 -6.09 -17.61 3.29
N TYR A 519 -6.98 -18.28 4.04
CA TYR A 519 -7.99 -17.64 4.90
C TYR A 519 -7.70 -17.84 6.40
N GLU A 520 -6.63 -18.55 6.75
CA GLU A 520 -6.20 -18.77 8.13
C GLU A 520 -4.69 -19.00 8.21
N PHE A 521 -4.10 -18.72 9.37
CA PHE A 521 -2.67 -18.95 9.66
C PHE A 521 -2.48 -19.50 11.08
N ILE A 522 -1.75 -20.60 11.20
CA ILE A 522 -1.43 -21.24 12.49
C ILE A 522 0.05 -21.04 12.80
N ASP A 523 0.34 -20.30 13.86
CA ASP A 523 1.67 -20.27 14.46
C ASP A 523 1.72 -21.23 15.65
N THR A 524 2.17 -22.45 15.38
CA THR A 524 2.31 -23.49 16.40
C THR A 524 3.34 -23.11 17.49
N PRO A 525 4.54 -22.61 17.17
CA PRO A 525 5.49 -22.12 18.18
C PRO A 525 4.91 -21.07 19.13
N ASN A 526 4.23 -20.04 18.59
CA ASN A 526 3.66 -18.96 19.40
C ASN A 526 2.25 -19.26 19.94
N ARG A 527 1.72 -20.45 19.67
CA ARG A 527 0.42 -20.93 20.19
C ARG A 527 -0.76 -20.06 19.79
N LEU A 528 -0.76 -19.55 18.55
CA LEU A 528 -1.80 -18.69 18.00
C LEU A 528 -2.38 -19.23 16.69
N HIS A 529 -3.65 -18.92 16.44
CA HIS A 529 -4.33 -19.19 15.17
C HIS A 529 -5.15 -17.96 14.76
N PHE A 530 -4.90 -17.45 13.56
CA PHE A 530 -5.49 -16.26 12.97
C PHE A 530 -6.46 -16.62 11.85
N TYR A 531 -7.51 -15.81 11.67
CA TYR A 531 -8.59 -16.08 10.72
C TYR A 531 -9.01 -14.84 9.93
N ILE A 532 -9.32 -15.06 8.66
CA ILE A 532 -9.89 -14.09 7.74
C ILE A 532 -11.29 -14.61 7.40
N LEU A 533 -12.28 -14.04 8.08
CA LEU A 533 -13.58 -14.68 8.27
C LEU A 533 -14.60 -14.23 7.22
N ASP A 534 -14.60 -12.95 6.89
CA ASP A 534 -15.54 -12.39 5.92
C ASP A 534 -15.00 -11.10 5.31
N ARG A 535 -15.45 -10.81 4.10
CA ARG A 535 -15.09 -9.61 3.34
C ARG A 535 -16.33 -8.75 3.13
N ILE A 536 -16.23 -7.48 3.49
CA ILE A 536 -17.32 -6.52 3.38
C ILE A 536 -16.83 -5.34 2.56
N ARG A 537 -17.52 -5.02 1.46
CA ARG A 537 -17.38 -3.73 0.77
C ARG A 537 -18.67 -2.96 0.95
N ASP A 538 -18.62 -1.81 1.60
CA ASP A 538 -19.83 -1.00 1.84
C ASP A 538 -20.30 -0.27 0.56
N SER A 539 -21.44 0.41 0.63
CA SER A 539 -22.00 1.13 -0.53
C SER A 539 -21.16 2.33 -0.99
N ARG A 540 -20.23 2.82 -0.18
CA ARG A 540 -19.26 3.87 -0.55
C ARG A 540 -18.01 3.27 -1.17
N GLY A 541 -17.93 1.94 -1.23
CA GLY A 541 -16.74 1.24 -1.65
C GLY A 541 -15.68 1.22 -0.58
N VAL A 542 -15.98 1.18 0.73
CA VAL A 542 -14.93 0.97 1.75
C VAL A 542 -14.77 -0.51 2.04
N LEU A 543 -13.53 -1.01 2.00
CA LEU A 543 -13.22 -2.40 2.34
C LEU A 543 -13.09 -2.59 3.85
N LYS A 544 -13.68 -3.67 4.34
CA LYS A 544 -13.56 -4.15 5.71
C LYS A 544 -13.46 -5.66 5.73
N TYR A 545 -12.84 -6.20 6.77
CA TYR A 545 -12.84 -7.64 7.03
C TYR A 545 -13.29 -7.94 8.45
N ASN A 546 -14.03 -9.03 8.60
CA ASN A 546 -14.09 -9.70 9.89
C ASN A 546 -12.86 -10.58 10.02
N VAL A 547 -12.09 -10.35 11.08
CA VAL A 547 -10.86 -11.10 11.39
C VAL A 547 -10.96 -11.68 12.80
N GLY A 548 -10.21 -12.74 13.07
CA GLY A 548 -10.19 -13.35 14.38
C GLY A 548 -8.84 -13.91 14.78
N VAL A 549 -8.68 -14.11 16.08
CA VAL A 549 -7.50 -14.76 16.66
C VAL A 549 -7.89 -15.60 17.87
N ARG A 550 -7.25 -16.75 18.04
CA ARG A 550 -7.38 -17.58 19.25
C ARG A 550 -6.05 -18.14 19.71
N SER A 551 -6.02 -18.54 20.98
CA SER A 551 -4.96 -19.38 21.51
C SER A 551 -5.10 -20.85 21.05
N LEU A 552 -3.97 -21.55 20.94
CA LEU A 552 -3.92 -23.00 20.82
C LEU A 552 -3.95 -23.71 22.19
N ASP A 553 -3.86 -22.96 23.30
CA ASP A 553 -3.76 -23.50 24.67
C ASP A 553 -5.10 -23.53 25.42
N GLY A 554 -6.16 -22.98 24.83
CA GLY A 554 -7.50 -22.99 25.41
C GLY A 554 -8.52 -22.23 24.57
N SER A 555 -9.81 -22.47 24.83
CA SER A 555 -10.94 -21.84 24.13
C SER A 555 -11.84 -21.00 25.06
N GLY A 556 -11.34 -20.72 26.26
CA GLY A 556 -12.03 -20.00 27.32
C GLY A 556 -13.20 -20.75 27.95
N SER A 557 -13.97 -20.04 28.80
CA SER A 557 -15.08 -20.61 29.58
C SER A 557 -16.46 -20.52 28.88
N ASN A 558 -16.51 -19.97 27.67
CA ASN A 558 -17.72 -19.86 26.87
C ASN A 558 -18.30 -21.25 26.59
N LYS A 559 -19.61 -21.43 26.84
CA LYS A 559 -20.30 -22.65 26.42
C LYS A 559 -20.59 -22.57 24.93
N ARG A 560 -20.25 -23.63 24.19
CA ARG A 560 -20.42 -23.67 22.74
C ARG A 560 -21.69 -24.45 22.40
N ALA A 561 -22.53 -23.89 21.55
CA ALA A 561 -23.70 -24.55 21.01
C ALA A 561 -24.03 -23.97 19.62
N ALA A 562 -24.62 -24.81 18.76
CA ALA A 562 -24.98 -24.43 17.41
C ALA A 562 -26.35 -25.03 17.05
N GLU A 563 -27.21 -24.20 16.47
CA GLU A 563 -28.45 -24.63 15.84
C GLU A 563 -28.36 -24.33 14.34
N LEU A 564 -28.78 -25.28 13.51
CA LEU A 564 -28.76 -25.16 12.07
C LEU A 564 -30.12 -25.56 11.51
N ASP A 565 -30.70 -24.67 10.70
CA ASP A 565 -31.95 -24.98 9.98
C ASP A 565 -31.70 -25.91 8.79
N ALA A 566 -32.76 -26.58 8.33
CA ALA A 566 -32.72 -27.29 7.04
C ALA A 566 -32.45 -26.31 5.90
N GLY A 567 -31.61 -26.72 4.96
CA GLY A 567 -31.17 -25.86 3.86
C GLY A 567 -32.28 -25.62 2.84
N LYS A 568 -32.31 -24.42 2.27
CA LYS A 568 -33.29 -23.99 1.27
C LYS A 568 -32.58 -23.32 0.10
N ILE A 569 -33.08 -23.56 -1.11
CA ILE A 569 -32.60 -22.85 -2.31
C ILE A 569 -32.96 -21.38 -2.17
N GLU A 570 -31.96 -20.50 -2.34
CA GLU A 570 -32.16 -19.06 -2.28
C GLU A 570 -33.05 -18.55 -3.41
N SER A 571 -33.82 -17.50 -3.13
CA SER A 571 -34.74 -16.92 -4.10
C SER A 571 -33.98 -16.39 -5.32
N GLY A 572 -34.46 -16.72 -6.52
CA GLY A 572 -33.82 -16.33 -7.78
C GLY A 572 -33.10 -17.47 -8.50
N TYR A 573 -32.60 -18.46 -7.75
CA TYR A 573 -32.01 -19.67 -8.33
C TYR A 573 -33.09 -20.67 -8.74
N LYS A 574 -33.24 -20.89 -10.06
CA LYS A 574 -34.31 -21.74 -10.62
C LYS A 574 -33.82 -22.93 -11.43
N ASP A 575 -32.54 -22.97 -11.80
CA ASP A 575 -31.98 -23.94 -12.72
C ASP A 575 -30.68 -24.50 -12.14
N ALA A 576 -30.75 -25.70 -11.56
CA ALA A 576 -29.59 -26.33 -10.95
C ALA A 576 -28.52 -26.78 -11.94
N SER A 577 -28.83 -26.83 -13.24
CA SER A 577 -27.80 -27.05 -14.27
C SER A 577 -26.86 -25.84 -14.42
N LYS A 578 -27.32 -24.64 -14.04
CA LYS A 578 -26.55 -23.39 -14.02
C LYS A 578 -25.92 -23.10 -12.65
N GLY A 579 -26.31 -23.85 -11.63
CA GLY A 579 -25.89 -23.65 -10.24
C GLY A 579 -26.97 -22.97 -9.41
N VAL A 580 -27.12 -23.41 -8.17
CA VAL A 580 -27.98 -22.81 -7.14
C VAL A 580 -27.21 -22.62 -5.83
N LEU A 581 -27.66 -21.67 -5.00
CA LEU A 581 -27.20 -21.55 -3.62
C LEU A 581 -28.21 -22.18 -2.65
N CYS A 582 -27.77 -23.17 -1.88
CA CYS A 582 -28.45 -23.63 -0.68
C CYS A 582 -28.03 -22.75 0.50
N SER A 583 -29.00 -22.07 1.11
CA SER A 583 -28.79 -21.31 2.35
C SER A 583 -29.21 -22.13 3.56
N PHE A 584 -28.44 -22.01 4.64
CA PHE A 584 -28.74 -22.59 5.95
C PHE A 584 -28.65 -21.46 6.97
N LYS A 585 -29.63 -21.35 7.87
CA LYS A 585 -29.58 -20.40 8.98
C LYS A 585 -28.86 -21.07 10.14
N LEU A 586 -27.66 -20.59 10.46
CA LEU A 586 -26.85 -20.98 11.59
C LEU A 586 -27.09 -20.01 12.74
N LYS A 587 -27.38 -20.51 13.93
CA LYS A 587 -27.49 -19.72 15.16
C LYS A 587 -26.46 -20.20 16.17
N ASN A 588 -25.75 -19.25 16.78
CA ASN A 588 -24.95 -19.51 17.96
C ASN A 588 -25.85 -19.42 19.19
N SER A 589 -26.19 -20.57 19.77
CA SER A 589 -27.02 -20.68 20.98
C SER A 589 -26.19 -20.98 22.24
N GLY A 590 -24.87 -20.75 22.17
CA GLY A 590 -23.96 -20.85 23.31
C GLY A 590 -24.11 -19.69 24.29
N ASP A 591 -23.17 -19.63 25.24
CA ASP A 591 -23.08 -18.54 26.22
C ASP A 591 -21.69 -17.87 26.11
N ALA A 592 -21.65 -16.54 26.23
CA ALA A 592 -20.40 -15.78 26.26
C ALA A 592 -19.99 -15.47 27.70
N SER A 593 -18.74 -15.76 28.03
CA SER A 593 -18.05 -15.23 29.20
C SER A 593 -17.78 -13.75 28.99
N LYS A 594 -17.70 -13.02 30.12
CA LYS A 594 -17.26 -11.62 30.16
C LYS A 594 -15.86 -11.50 30.75
N ASP A 595 -15.13 -12.61 30.82
CA ASP A 595 -13.79 -12.63 31.37
C ASP A 595 -12.80 -11.99 30.39
N THR A 596 -12.46 -10.73 30.66
CA THR A 596 -11.45 -9.96 29.95
C THR A 596 -10.15 -9.85 30.76
N THR A 597 -10.03 -10.62 31.86
CA THR A 597 -8.89 -10.55 32.77
C THR A 597 -7.58 -10.79 32.03
N GLY A 598 -6.63 -9.86 32.19
CA GLY A 598 -5.30 -9.96 31.58
C GLY A 598 -5.17 -9.42 30.16
N HIS A 599 -6.27 -8.98 29.53
CA HIS A 599 -6.19 -8.18 28.30
C HIS A 599 -5.82 -6.72 28.60
N PRO A 600 -5.15 -6.00 27.67
CA PRO A 600 -4.80 -4.59 27.87
C PRO A 600 -5.99 -3.63 27.89
N GLN A 601 -7.15 -4.07 27.40
CA GLN A 601 -8.39 -3.30 27.34
C GLN A 601 -9.60 -4.23 27.50
N ASP A 602 -10.79 -3.64 27.65
CA ASP A 602 -12.05 -4.38 27.68
C ASP A 602 -12.35 -4.99 26.30
N LEU A 603 -12.42 -6.32 26.23
CA LEU A 603 -12.73 -7.08 25.02
C LEU A 603 -14.13 -7.71 25.05
N THR A 604 -14.99 -7.31 25.98
CA THR A 604 -16.27 -7.97 26.24
C THR A 604 -17.10 -8.16 24.97
N ASP A 605 -17.16 -7.16 24.08
CA ASP A 605 -17.96 -7.27 22.85
C ASP A 605 -17.34 -8.15 21.77
N TYR A 606 -16.02 -8.33 21.79
CA TYR A 606 -15.26 -9.09 20.79
C TYR A 606 -15.09 -10.57 21.15
N LEU A 607 -15.35 -10.95 22.41
CA LEU A 607 -15.31 -12.33 22.92
C LEU A 607 -16.65 -13.08 22.80
N ARG A 608 -17.69 -12.42 22.28
CA ARG A 608 -19.06 -12.96 22.18
C ARG A 608 -19.30 -13.80 20.95
N TYR A 609 -18.24 -14.25 20.29
CA TYR A 609 -18.34 -14.98 19.04
C TYR A 609 -17.90 -16.43 19.23
N ASP A 610 -18.38 -17.26 18.33
CA ASP A 610 -17.70 -18.48 17.96
C ASP A 610 -17.44 -18.45 16.45
N ILE A 611 -16.38 -19.13 16.03
CA ILE A 611 -16.08 -19.37 14.63
C ILE A 611 -16.54 -20.79 14.33
N TYR A 612 -17.23 -20.99 13.21
CA TYR A 612 -17.68 -22.31 12.78
C TYR A 612 -17.05 -22.68 11.45
N ARG A 613 -16.52 -23.90 11.38
CA ARG A 613 -16.04 -24.52 10.15
C ARG A 613 -17.19 -25.15 9.39
N LEU A 614 -17.26 -24.86 8.09
CA LEU A 614 -18.31 -25.29 7.18
C LEU A 614 -17.75 -26.35 6.23
N ASN A 615 -18.38 -27.53 6.20
CA ASN A 615 -18.03 -28.61 5.28
C ASN A 615 -19.28 -29.13 4.58
N ALA A 616 -19.29 -29.17 3.25
CA ALA A 616 -20.41 -29.66 2.47
C ALA A 616 -20.06 -30.89 1.64
N THR A 617 -20.97 -31.85 1.61
CA THR A 617 -20.83 -33.10 0.86
C THR A 617 -22.14 -33.48 0.16
N THR A 618 -22.07 -34.37 -0.83
CA THR A 618 -23.24 -34.96 -1.48
C THR A 618 -22.94 -36.40 -1.87
N ASP A 619 -23.86 -37.31 -1.53
CA ASP A 619 -23.83 -38.71 -2.01
C ASP A 619 -24.65 -38.86 -3.32
N SER A 620 -25.25 -37.76 -3.79
CA SER A 620 -26.12 -37.79 -4.97
C SER A 620 -25.29 -37.78 -6.24
N LYS A 621 -25.34 -38.89 -6.99
CA LYS A 621 -24.54 -39.08 -8.21
C LYS A 621 -24.65 -37.89 -9.17
N GLY A 622 -23.48 -37.40 -9.61
CA GLY A 622 -23.34 -36.35 -10.63
C GLY A 622 -23.63 -34.92 -10.15
N TRP A 623 -23.88 -34.71 -8.85
CA TRP A 623 -23.99 -33.38 -8.26
C TRP A 623 -22.62 -32.88 -7.80
N ILE A 624 -22.38 -31.57 -7.98
CA ILE A 624 -21.18 -30.86 -7.57
C ILE A 624 -21.59 -29.92 -6.44
N VAL A 625 -20.81 -29.88 -5.36
CA VAL A 625 -21.03 -29.00 -4.21
C VAL A 625 -19.74 -28.25 -3.87
N GLU A 626 -19.86 -26.99 -3.52
CA GLU A 626 -18.75 -26.15 -3.10
C GLU A 626 -19.20 -25.27 -1.93
N VAL A 627 -18.30 -25.05 -0.97
CA VAL A 627 -18.53 -24.13 0.15
C VAL A 627 -17.81 -22.82 -0.15
N PRO A 628 -18.51 -21.71 -0.48
CA PRO A 628 -17.86 -20.47 -0.86
C PRO A 628 -16.98 -19.87 0.26
N ASN A 629 -17.40 -20.04 1.52
CA ASN A 629 -16.62 -19.63 2.68
C ASN A 629 -16.50 -20.78 3.69
N ALA A 630 -15.27 -21.23 3.96
CA ALA A 630 -15.03 -22.34 4.88
C ALA A 630 -15.28 -21.96 6.35
N LEU A 631 -15.30 -20.67 6.67
CA LEU A 631 -15.44 -20.15 8.02
C LEU A 631 -16.64 -19.20 8.10
N THR A 632 -17.26 -19.12 9.27
CA THR A 632 -18.23 -18.07 9.59
C THR A 632 -18.13 -17.75 11.08
N SER A 633 -18.15 -16.46 11.44
CA SER A 633 -18.30 -16.05 12.84
C SER A 633 -19.75 -15.72 13.13
N VAL A 634 -20.25 -16.20 14.27
CA VAL A 634 -21.62 -15.88 14.71
C VAL A 634 -21.59 -15.46 16.17
N LYS A 635 -22.10 -14.25 16.44
CA LYS A 635 -22.26 -13.73 17.79
C LYS A 635 -23.26 -14.60 18.57
N VAL A 636 -23.01 -14.81 19.85
CA VAL A 636 -23.96 -15.46 20.77
C VAL A 636 -25.34 -14.80 20.67
N ASP A 637 -26.39 -15.63 20.70
CA ASP A 637 -27.79 -15.27 20.50
C ASP A 637 -28.16 -14.69 19.13
N SER A 638 -27.21 -14.66 18.18
CA SER A 638 -27.43 -14.18 16.82
C SER A 638 -27.50 -15.33 15.82
N SER A 639 -27.99 -15.04 14.63
CA SER A 639 -28.00 -15.99 13.51
C SER A 639 -27.36 -15.38 12.28
N HIS A 640 -26.69 -16.22 11.50
CA HIS A 640 -26.10 -15.89 10.23
C HIS A 640 -26.53 -16.89 9.16
N LYS A 641 -26.63 -16.46 7.91
CA LYS A 641 -26.88 -17.37 6.79
C LYS A 641 -25.55 -17.85 6.24
N VAL A 642 -25.40 -19.16 6.13
CA VAL A 642 -24.27 -19.79 5.45
C VAL A 642 -24.74 -20.45 4.16
N TYR A 643 -23.83 -20.56 3.20
CA TYR A 643 -24.18 -20.94 1.82
C TYR A 643 -23.38 -22.14 1.34
N VAL A 644 -24.02 -22.97 0.53
CA VAL A 644 -23.39 -24.04 -0.24
C VAL A 644 -23.81 -23.87 -1.70
N ALA A 645 -22.85 -23.78 -2.59
CA ALA A 645 -23.06 -23.78 -4.04
C ALA A 645 -23.28 -25.20 -4.54
N VAL A 646 -24.27 -25.39 -5.39
CA VAL A 646 -24.71 -26.72 -5.83
C VAL A 646 -25.02 -26.70 -7.31
N LYS A 647 -24.49 -27.65 -8.09
CA LYS A 647 -24.74 -27.76 -9.54
C LYS A 647 -25.00 -29.20 -9.96
N ALA A 648 -25.98 -29.39 -10.83
CA ALA A 648 -26.21 -30.65 -11.53
C ALA A 648 -25.16 -30.80 -12.65
N GLY A 649 -24.17 -31.67 -12.43
CA GLY A 649 -23.17 -32.03 -13.42
C GLY A 649 -23.67 -33.03 -14.46
N LYS A 650 -22.74 -33.51 -15.30
CA LYS A 650 -23.05 -34.52 -16.32
C LYS A 650 -23.50 -35.82 -15.65
N GLY A 651 -24.68 -36.32 -16.04
CA GLY A 651 -25.25 -37.56 -15.46
C GLY A 651 -25.82 -37.40 -14.05
N ALA A 652 -26.06 -36.17 -13.58
CA ALA A 652 -26.72 -35.93 -12.31
C ALA A 652 -28.10 -36.60 -12.22
N VAL A 653 -28.36 -37.28 -11.11
CA VAL A 653 -29.70 -37.78 -10.77
C VAL A 653 -30.68 -36.62 -10.54
N LYS A 654 -31.99 -36.86 -10.69
CA LYS A 654 -33.02 -35.81 -10.70
C LYS A 654 -33.07 -34.97 -9.41
N GLU A 655 -32.84 -35.60 -8.26
CA GLU A 655 -32.80 -34.95 -6.95
C GLU A 655 -31.39 -35.09 -6.35
N GLY A 656 -30.83 -33.97 -5.91
CA GLY A 656 -29.59 -33.88 -5.17
C GLY A 656 -29.87 -33.62 -3.69
N ILE A 657 -29.13 -34.28 -2.81
CA ILE A 657 -29.17 -34.07 -1.36
C ILE A 657 -27.79 -33.60 -0.93
N VAL A 658 -27.71 -32.32 -0.58
CA VAL A 658 -26.49 -31.69 -0.07
C VAL A 658 -26.53 -31.73 1.44
N LYS A 659 -25.46 -32.22 2.06
CA LYS A 659 -25.26 -32.24 3.51
C LYS A 659 -24.28 -31.14 3.87
N LEU A 660 -24.68 -30.21 4.72
CA LEU A 660 -23.79 -29.22 5.34
C LEU A 660 -23.57 -29.63 6.80
N THR A 661 -22.30 -29.78 7.17
CA THR A 661 -21.83 -29.99 8.52
C THR A 661 -21.16 -28.72 9.01
N VAL A 662 -21.58 -28.25 10.19
CA VAL A 662 -21.05 -27.07 10.86
C VAL A 662 -20.41 -27.52 12.16
N THR A 663 -19.15 -27.13 12.40
CA THR A 663 -18.37 -27.51 13.59
C THR A 663 -17.84 -26.27 14.27
N SER A 664 -18.00 -26.14 15.60
CA SER A 664 -17.39 -25.05 16.37
C SER A 664 -15.86 -25.17 16.35
N GLU A 665 -15.18 -24.06 16.13
CA GLU A 665 -13.72 -23.94 16.25
C GLU A 665 -13.26 -24.03 17.72
N SER A 666 -14.10 -23.58 18.64
CA SER A 666 -13.80 -23.55 20.08
C SER A 666 -14.05 -24.87 20.80
N ASP A 667 -14.98 -25.69 20.29
CA ASP A 667 -15.27 -27.04 20.77
C ASP A 667 -15.66 -27.97 19.60
N PRO A 668 -14.72 -28.77 19.07
CA PRO A 668 -14.98 -29.67 17.94
C PRO A 668 -16.09 -30.70 18.17
N ASN A 669 -16.52 -30.95 19.42
CA ASN A 669 -17.65 -31.84 19.71
C ASN A 669 -19.01 -31.17 19.41
N VAL A 670 -19.05 -29.84 19.35
CA VAL A 670 -20.24 -29.08 18.93
C VAL A 670 -20.29 -29.09 17.41
N GLN A 671 -20.97 -30.10 16.89
CA GLN A 671 -21.17 -30.31 15.46
C GLN A 671 -22.64 -30.58 15.14
N ILE A 672 -23.13 -29.97 14.07
CA ILE A 672 -24.49 -30.17 13.58
C ILE A 672 -24.48 -30.36 12.06
N THR A 673 -25.27 -31.31 11.57
CA THR A 673 -25.43 -31.56 10.14
C THR A 673 -26.89 -31.37 9.71
N LYS A 674 -27.11 -30.65 8.61
CA LYS A 674 -28.43 -30.48 7.98
C LYS A 674 -28.33 -30.67 6.48
N THR A 675 -29.48 -30.85 5.84
CA THR A 675 -29.55 -31.13 4.41
C THR A 675 -30.33 -30.07 3.65
N CYS A 676 -29.95 -29.87 2.39
CA CYS A 676 -30.68 -29.11 1.39
C CYS A 676 -31.03 -30.05 0.24
N LYS A 677 -32.31 -30.11 -0.14
CA LYS A 677 -32.75 -30.87 -1.31
C LYS A 677 -32.81 -29.96 -2.52
N VAL A 678 -32.17 -30.37 -3.61
CA VAL A 678 -32.11 -29.63 -4.87
C VAL A 678 -32.68 -30.50 -5.98
N LYS A 679 -33.43 -29.91 -6.90
CA LYS A 679 -33.96 -30.60 -8.08
C LYS A 679 -33.32 -30.03 -9.32
N LYS A 680 -32.97 -30.92 -10.25
CA LYS A 680 -32.43 -30.58 -11.56
C LYS A 680 -33.42 -29.75 -12.37
#